data_AF-A0A087DFF9-F1
#
_entry.id   AF-A0A087DFF9-F1
#
_cell.length_a   1.000
_cell.length_b   1.000
_cell.length_c   1.000
_cell.angle_alpha   90.00
_cell.angle_beta   90.00
_cell.angle_gamma   90.00
#
_symmetry.space_group_name_H-M   'P 1'
#
loop_
_entity.id
_entity.type
_entity.pdbx_description
1 polymer ?
#
loop_
_entity_poly.entity_id
_entity_poly.type
_entity_poly.pdbx_seq_one_letter_code
_entity_poly.pdbx_strand_id
1 'polypeptide(L)'
;MSDNTALTDQQIVEQDAQTLYIGNTGTVEFDLNLPTEGKNGSAVSWQTSDDRWIKTDGTVHMPEYGRGDRNVTLTATLTYGEASATREFTVKVLEQANKIKVKEFFPIEVTAGAGSTYELPMFAAVRTDDDRLISQRINWDDGVEHQAGEPGDVSYHGVIDGSTIEVTGTVHVVDHDPNAPVDAAPKVKALPIDHVRLTGEGFLARNQARRIAYLKTVDDDQLLVEFRTASGLDTKGAPLMIGWDAPDSLLRGHTTGHFISAYALAYAASGDETIKAKLDYVVDSLAEVQRAFAAKPGFHPGFLSAYSERQFDELEKYAPYPTIWAPYYTLHKILAGLIDAYNYAGNETALDVASKVGDWVYDRLSKLPHEQLQNMWSMYIAGEFGGMNESLANLYAITSNPKHLAAARLFDNDRLMVPMRQHVDALGGMHANQHIPQVIGSVKLFEQTGVPYYLEQAKFFYESVTGHHLYALGGTGQGEMFHQPDEIGNLIFENTAESCASYNMLKLAAELYQYFPQAQYGDYYELTTLNHIAATTDHVPEGGSLYFFQTQPGGQKSFDVENSCCHGTDLESHFYYAQGSYYADADALYVRLYLNGTLDDEAAKLAVHVDDLAPEHVRIDVERLAKNTLRLRVPGWSAGKVAVKVNGQPLGALVVDAARTDSGELAFTAGALGLASWDGASVELDFEPHMHLAPTPDRPELAAVEWGPYVLAALSESTDYLDVPVDGSDPDAAFEREEGTLTFTHKATGLKFVPLEQINEEHYHAYVRVK
;
A
#
# COMPACT_ATOMS: atom_id res chain seq x y z
N MET A 1 37.99 -55.40 -34.08
CA MET A 1 37.69 -55.30 -32.64
C MET A 1 37.45 -53.83 -32.39
N SER A 2 36.17 -53.47 -32.26
CA SER A 2 35.71 -52.12 -31.96
C SER A 2 35.73 -51.95 -30.44
N ASP A 3 36.59 -51.09 -29.92
CA ASP A 3 36.51 -50.62 -28.53
C ASP A 3 35.25 -49.76 -28.41
N ASN A 4 34.22 -50.32 -27.80
CA ASN A 4 33.01 -49.61 -27.40
C ASN A 4 33.21 -49.22 -25.93
N THR A 5 33.85 -48.08 -25.69
CA THR A 5 33.97 -47.50 -24.34
C THR A 5 32.63 -46.88 -23.99
N ALA A 6 31.91 -47.49 -23.05
CA ALA A 6 30.69 -46.92 -22.50
C ALA A 6 31.02 -45.57 -21.83
N LEU A 7 30.17 -44.56 -22.05
CA LEU A 7 30.30 -43.25 -21.42
C LEU A 7 30.22 -43.42 -19.89
N THR A 8 31.01 -42.64 -19.16
CA THR A 8 30.86 -42.54 -17.69
C THR A 8 29.61 -41.74 -17.34
N ASP A 9 29.03 -41.97 -16.15
CA ASP A 9 27.85 -41.24 -15.65
C ASP A 9 28.02 -39.72 -15.74
N GLN A 10 29.21 -39.19 -15.41
CA GLN A 10 29.53 -37.77 -15.54
C GLN A 10 29.50 -37.28 -17.00
N GLN A 11 30.06 -38.08 -17.92
CA GLN A 11 30.01 -37.75 -19.35
C GLN A 11 28.59 -37.85 -19.92
N ILE A 12 27.74 -38.71 -19.36
CA ILE A 12 26.33 -38.83 -19.73
C ILE A 12 25.57 -37.56 -19.34
N VAL A 13 25.65 -37.12 -18.08
CA VAL A 13 24.95 -35.90 -17.64
C VAL A 13 25.49 -34.64 -18.33
N GLU A 14 26.79 -34.54 -18.60
CA GLU A 14 27.38 -33.40 -19.31
C GLU A 14 26.95 -33.36 -20.78
N GLN A 15 26.93 -34.51 -21.48
CA GLN A 15 26.46 -34.57 -22.87
C GLN A 15 24.96 -34.34 -22.96
N ASP A 16 24.17 -34.88 -22.04
CA ASP A 16 22.73 -34.63 -21.98
C ASP A 16 22.45 -33.16 -21.67
N ALA A 17 23.18 -32.54 -20.73
CA ALA A 17 23.05 -31.13 -20.42
C ALA A 17 23.36 -30.29 -21.66
N GLN A 18 24.48 -30.55 -22.36
CA GLN A 18 24.88 -29.82 -23.57
C GLN A 18 23.93 -30.02 -24.76
N THR A 19 23.25 -31.16 -24.85
CA THR A 19 22.33 -31.46 -25.96
C THR A 19 20.87 -31.16 -25.67
N LEU A 20 20.53 -30.82 -24.42
CA LEU A 20 19.18 -30.44 -24.00
C LEU A 20 18.66 -29.23 -24.79
N TYR A 21 17.48 -29.36 -25.39
CA TYR A 21 16.87 -28.33 -26.24
C TYR A 21 15.38 -28.21 -25.94
N ILE A 22 14.94 -26.99 -25.63
CA ILE A 22 13.56 -26.69 -25.23
C ILE A 22 12.79 -25.84 -26.25
N GLY A 23 13.34 -25.65 -27.46
CA GLY A 23 12.73 -24.83 -28.49
C GLY A 23 13.31 -23.41 -28.58
N ASN A 24 12.57 -22.53 -29.26
CA ASN A 24 12.92 -21.12 -29.35
C ASN A 24 12.65 -20.44 -28.01
N THR A 25 13.67 -19.86 -27.39
CA THR A 25 13.53 -19.15 -26.12
C THR A 25 13.54 -17.63 -26.29
N GLY A 26 13.64 -17.10 -27.51
CA GLY A 26 13.74 -15.65 -27.75
C GLY A 26 12.42 -14.92 -27.98
N THR A 27 11.34 -15.65 -28.26
CA THR A 27 10.00 -15.10 -28.53
C THR A 27 8.94 -16.17 -28.22
N VAL A 28 8.65 -16.38 -26.94
CA VAL A 28 7.76 -17.45 -26.47
C VAL A 28 6.35 -16.91 -26.23
N GLU A 29 5.37 -17.53 -26.88
CA GLU A 29 3.94 -17.19 -26.81
C GLU A 29 3.08 -18.41 -26.47
N PHE A 30 3.70 -19.54 -26.12
CA PHE A 30 3.06 -20.84 -25.96
C PHE A 30 3.84 -21.72 -24.99
N ASP A 31 3.15 -22.71 -24.40
CA ASP A 31 3.74 -23.67 -23.46
C ASP A 31 4.99 -24.35 -24.04
N LEU A 32 6.05 -24.38 -23.23
CA LEU A 32 7.30 -25.05 -23.56
C LEU A 32 7.19 -26.54 -23.24
N ASN A 33 7.75 -27.37 -24.12
CA ASN A 33 7.90 -28.79 -23.82
C ASN A 33 9.21 -29.02 -23.05
N LEU A 34 9.10 -29.16 -21.73
CA LEU A 34 10.24 -29.40 -20.85
C LEU A 34 10.50 -30.91 -20.70
N PRO A 35 11.58 -31.46 -21.30
CA PRO A 35 11.86 -32.89 -21.23
C PRO A 35 12.22 -33.33 -19.81
N THR A 36 11.74 -34.51 -19.41
CA THR A 36 12.05 -35.16 -18.12
C THR A 36 13.17 -36.19 -18.22
N GLU A 37 13.68 -36.46 -19.43
CA GLU A 37 14.78 -37.39 -19.70
C GLU A 37 15.71 -36.82 -20.79
N GLY A 38 17.01 -36.95 -20.57
CA GLY A 38 18.09 -36.58 -21.48
C GLY A 38 18.32 -37.66 -22.54
N LYS A 39 19.04 -37.29 -23.62
CA LYS A 39 19.21 -38.15 -24.80
C LYS A 39 19.92 -39.48 -24.50
N ASN A 40 20.77 -39.51 -23.48
CA ASN A 40 21.51 -40.69 -23.03
C ASN A 40 20.95 -41.29 -21.73
N GLY A 41 19.75 -40.87 -21.31
CA GLY A 41 18.99 -41.47 -20.20
C GLY A 41 19.10 -40.76 -18.86
N SER A 42 19.69 -39.57 -18.79
CA SER A 42 19.70 -38.76 -17.55
C SER A 42 18.27 -38.33 -17.19
N ALA A 43 17.85 -38.48 -15.93
CA ALA A 43 16.61 -37.86 -15.47
C ALA A 43 16.79 -36.34 -15.40
N VAL A 44 15.78 -35.57 -15.81
CA VAL A 44 15.82 -34.10 -15.84
C VAL A 44 14.73 -33.55 -14.93
N SER A 45 15.11 -32.65 -14.01
CA SER A 45 14.19 -31.83 -13.22
C SER A 45 14.38 -30.35 -13.54
N TRP A 46 13.31 -29.57 -13.41
CA TRP A 46 13.28 -28.17 -13.79
C TRP A 46 13.01 -27.26 -12.59
N GLN A 47 13.64 -26.10 -12.62
CA GLN A 47 13.36 -24.96 -11.77
C GLN A 47 13.14 -23.73 -12.66
N THR A 48 12.31 -22.80 -12.20
CA THR A 48 12.03 -21.53 -12.87
C THR A 48 12.41 -20.38 -11.97
N SER A 49 12.90 -19.28 -12.56
CA SER A 49 13.15 -18.05 -11.81
C SER A 49 11.89 -17.23 -11.56
N ASP A 50 10.80 -17.49 -12.29
CA ASP A 50 9.52 -16.79 -12.15
C ASP A 50 8.36 -17.67 -12.66
N ASP A 51 7.67 -18.33 -11.74
CA ASP A 51 6.59 -19.28 -12.02
C ASP A 51 5.27 -18.59 -12.45
N ARG A 52 5.17 -17.27 -12.30
CA ARG A 52 4.05 -16.46 -12.81
C ARG A 52 3.98 -16.48 -14.32
N TRP A 53 5.13 -16.60 -14.99
CA TRP A 53 5.22 -16.58 -16.46
C TRP A 53 5.57 -17.93 -17.05
N ILE A 54 6.44 -18.73 -16.41
CA ILE A 54 6.74 -20.09 -16.86
C ILE A 54 6.82 -21.04 -15.67
N LYS A 55 5.87 -21.97 -15.59
CA LYS A 55 5.85 -23.02 -14.58
C LYS A 55 6.88 -24.12 -14.89
N THR A 56 7.24 -24.92 -13.88
CA THR A 56 8.20 -26.02 -14.03
C THR A 56 7.71 -27.18 -14.91
N ASP A 57 6.42 -27.22 -15.25
CA ASP A 57 5.83 -28.13 -16.23
C ASP A 57 5.88 -27.59 -17.67
N GLY A 58 6.33 -26.35 -17.85
CA GLY A 58 6.43 -25.67 -19.13
C GLY A 58 5.23 -24.82 -19.51
N THR A 59 4.18 -24.73 -18.69
CA THR A 59 3.06 -23.80 -18.95
C THR A 59 3.55 -22.36 -18.98
N VAL A 60 3.20 -21.63 -20.05
CA VAL A 60 3.58 -20.23 -20.27
C VAL A 60 2.36 -19.32 -20.14
N HIS A 61 2.47 -18.32 -19.28
CA HIS A 61 1.52 -17.22 -19.16
C HIS A 61 2.12 -15.96 -19.82
N MET A 62 1.48 -15.45 -20.86
CA MET A 62 1.93 -14.22 -21.53
C MET A 62 1.52 -12.98 -20.71
N PRO A 63 2.43 -12.01 -20.48
CA PRO A 63 2.08 -10.72 -19.89
C PRO A 63 0.96 -10.03 -20.68
N GLU A 64 -0.02 -9.46 -19.98
CA GLU A 64 -1.05 -8.65 -20.63
C GLU A 64 -0.43 -7.43 -21.33
N TYR A 65 -1.12 -6.92 -22.36
CA TYR A 65 -0.70 -5.69 -23.05
C TYR A 65 -0.57 -4.50 -22.07
N GLY A 66 0.48 -3.71 -22.26
CA GLY A 66 0.95 -2.65 -21.37
C GLY A 66 1.91 -3.10 -20.26
N ARG A 67 2.21 -4.40 -20.12
CA ARG A 67 3.17 -4.93 -19.12
C ARG A 67 4.58 -5.14 -19.70
N GLY A 68 4.73 -5.22 -21.01
CA GLY A 68 5.98 -5.52 -21.71
C GLY A 68 6.41 -6.99 -21.61
N ASP A 69 7.40 -7.37 -22.42
CA ASP A 69 7.95 -8.73 -22.46
C ASP A 69 8.62 -9.14 -21.13
N ARG A 70 8.74 -10.43 -20.87
CA ARG A 70 9.40 -10.99 -19.67
C ARG A 70 10.51 -11.96 -20.02
N ASN A 71 11.65 -11.84 -19.35
CA ASN A 71 12.71 -12.84 -19.42
C ASN A 71 12.67 -13.72 -18.16
N VAL A 72 12.56 -15.04 -18.34
CA VAL A 72 12.53 -16.06 -17.29
C VAL A 72 13.69 -17.02 -17.50
N THR A 73 14.43 -17.33 -16.44
CA THR A 73 15.49 -18.34 -16.50
C THR A 73 14.94 -19.68 -16.04
N LEU A 74 15.03 -20.69 -16.92
CA LEU A 74 14.75 -22.08 -16.59
C LEU A 74 16.06 -22.83 -16.34
N THR A 75 16.16 -23.51 -15.19
CA THR A 75 17.33 -24.31 -14.82
C THR A 75 16.96 -25.79 -14.87
N ALA A 76 17.58 -26.53 -15.79
CA ALA A 76 17.51 -27.98 -15.85
C ALA A 76 18.61 -28.60 -14.98
N THR A 77 18.25 -29.50 -14.08
CA THR A 77 19.18 -30.38 -13.36
C THR A 77 19.07 -31.79 -13.92
N LEU A 78 20.17 -32.31 -14.45
CA LEU A 78 20.26 -33.64 -15.06
C LEU A 78 21.01 -34.58 -14.13
N THR A 79 20.46 -35.76 -13.87
CA THR A 79 21.06 -36.77 -13.00
C THR A 79 21.13 -38.13 -13.67
N TYR A 80 22.27 -38.82 -13.56
CA TYR A 80 22.46 -40.20 -14.03
C TYR A 80 23.40 -40.91 -13.05
N GLY A 81 22.95 -42.00 -12.42
CA GLY A 81 23.71 -42.67 -11.36
C GLY A 81 23.96 -41.73 -10.16
N GLU A 82 25.24 -41.51 -9.82
CA GLU A 82 25.66 -40.55 -8.77
C GLU A 82 26.08 -39.18 -9.35
N ALA A 83 26.08 -39.00 -10.68
CA ALA A 83 26.50 -37.77 -11.34
C ALA A 83 25.34 -36.79 -11.55
N SER A 84 25.66 -35.49 -11.56
CA SER A 84 24.71 -34.40 -11.81
C SER A 84 25.35 -33.26 -12.62
N ALA A 85 24.55 -32.60 -13.47
CA ALA A 85 24.93 -31.39 -14.20
C ALA A 85 23.74 -30.45 -14.34
N THR A 86 23.99 -29.14 -14.44
CA THR A 86 22.94 -28.13 -14.65
C THR A 86 23.08 -27.41 -15.99
N ARG A 87 21.96 -26.92 -16.51
CA ARG A 87 21.93 -26.02 -17.67
C ARG A 87 20.82 -25.00 -17.54
N GLU A 88 21.14 -23.75 -17.85
CA GLU A 88 20.20 -22.64 -17.82
C GLU A 88 19.72 -22.24 -19.23
N PHE A 89 18.49 -21.78 -19.31
CA PHE A 89 17.88 -21.22 -20.50
C PHE A 89 17.19 -19.90 -20.17
N THR A 90 17.60 -18.80 -20.79
CA THR A 90 16.86 -17.54 -20.74
C THR A 90 15.74 -17.58 -21.77
N VAL A 91 14.50 -17.48 -21.29
CA VAL A 91 13.26 -17.49 -22.07
C VAL A 91 12.59 -16.13 -22.05
N LYS A 92 12.48 -15.50 -23.20
CA LYS A 92 11.71 -14.27 -23.42
C LYS A 92 10.26 -14.60 -23.76
N VAL A 93 9.38 -14.52 -22.77
CA VAL A 93 7.93 -14.56 -22.93
C VAL A 93 7.46 -13.22 -23.50
N LEU A 94 6.79 -13.25 -24.64
CA LEU A 94 6.27 -12.04 -25.26
C LEU A 94 5.00 -11.57 -24.57
N GLU A 95 4.87 -10.25 -24.50
CA GLU A 95 3.62 -9.59 -24.16
C GLU A 95 2.52 -9.94 -25.15
N GLN A 96 1.27 -9.98 -24.66
CA GLN A 96 0.10 -10.12 -25.52
C GLN A 96 -0.01 -8.93 -26.48
N ALA A 97 -0.21 -9.22 -27.77
CA ALA A 97 -0.46 -8.19 -28.77
C ALA A 97 -1.60 -7.25 -28.34
N ASN A 98 -1.46 -5.96 -28.66
CA ASN A 98 -2.52 -4.97 -28.40
C ASN A 98 -3.81 -5.38 -29.13
N LYS A 99 -4.75 -5.95 -28.39
CA LYS A 99 -6.11 -6.26 -28.85
C LYS A 99 -7.11 -5.24 -28.33
N ILE A 100 -6.64 -4.20 -27.62
CA ILE A 100 -7.48 -3.17 -27.04
C ILE A 100 -8.06 -2.36 -28.19
N LYS A 101 -9.37 -2.52 -28.35
CA LYS A 101 -10.14 -1.71 -29.28
C LYS A 101 -10.72 -0.58 -28.46
N VAL A 102 -10.17 0.61 -28.64
CA VAL A 102 -10.71 1.81 -28.01
C VAL A 102 -11.98 2.19 -28.75
N LYS A 103 -13.07 2.28 -27.98
CA LYS A 103 -14.38 2.74 -28.44
C LYS A 103 -14.43 4.26 -28.44
N GLU A 104 -13.92 4.87 -27.38
CA GLU A 104 -13.81 6.32 -27.21
C GLU A 104 -12.69 6.67 -26.22
N PHE A 105 -12.12 7.87 -26.34
CA PHE A 105 -11.21 8.44 -25.35
C PHE A 105 -11.88 9.64 -24.68
N PHE A 106 -11.51 9.91 -23.43
CA PHE A 106 -12.05 11.04 -22.68
C PHE A 106 -11.33 12.34 -23.09
N PRO A 107 -12.02 13.49 -23.15
CA PRO A 107 -11.44 14.76 -23.60
C PRO A 107 -10.15 15.11 -22.86
N ILE A 108 -9.15 15.56 -23.62
CA ILE A 108 -7.85 16.00 -23.09
C ILE A 108 -7.86 17.51 -23.12
N GLU A 109 -8.09 18.09 -21.95
CA GLU A 109 -8.17 19.54 -21.76
C GLU A 109 -7.07 19.94 -20.80
N VAL A 110 -6.16 20.81 -21.26
CA VAL A 110 -5.07 21.37 -20.44
C VAL A 110 -5.25 22.87 -20.38
N THR A 111 -5.06 23.46 -19.20
CA THR A 111 -5.03 24.92 -19.08
C THR A 111 -3.60 25.37 -18.83
N ALA A 112 -3.12 26.36 -19.59
CA ALA A 112 -1.77 26.91 -19.47
C ALA A 112 -1.82 28.43 -19.35
N GLY A 113 -0.92 29.01 -18.55
CA GLY A 113 -0.80 30.47 -18.43
C GLY A 113 -0.04 31.06 -19.62
N ALA A 114 -0.47 32.19 -20.15
CA ALA A 114 0.18 32.86 -21.27
C ALA A 114 1.68 33.11 -21.00
N GLY A 115 2.54 32.68 -21.93
CA GLY A 115 3.99 32.77 -21.79
C GLY A 115 4.65 31.71 -20.90
N SER A 116 3.89 30.80 -20.27
CA SER A 116 4.44 29.67 -19.52
C SER A 116 4.90 28.53 -20.43
N THR A 117 5.73 27.64 -19.90
CA THR A 117 5.88 26.29 -20.44
C THR A 117 4.74 25.42 -19.93
N TYR A 118 4.31 24.45 -20.72
CA TYR A 118 3.36 23.42 -20.31
C TYR A 118 3.64 22.12 -21.05
N GLU A 119 3.10 21.03 -20.52
CA GLU A 119 3.28 19.68 -21.05
C GLU A 119 1.91 19.11 -21.45
N LEU A 120 1.85 18.46 -22.61
CA LEU A 120 0.69 17.67 -22.99
C LEU A 120 0.71 16.32 -22.25
N PRO A 121 -0.43 15.88 -21.68
CA PRO A 121 -0.54 14.60 -21.02
C PRO A 121 -0.08 13.44 -21.91
N MET A 122 0.78 12.57 -21.40
CA MET A 122 1.24 11.39 -22.16
C MET A 122 0.28 10.21 -22.08
N PHE A 123 -0.75 10.30 -21.24
CA PHE A 123 -1.76 9.27 -21.06
C PHE A 123 -3.16 9.91 -21.03
N ALA A 124 -4.16 9.15 -21.44
CA ALA A 124 -5.57 9.49 -21.24
C ALA A 124 -6.37 8.27 -20.81
N ALA A 125 -7.45 8.52 -20.09
CA ALA A 125 -8.48 7.51 -19.90
C ALA A 125 -9.14 7.18 -21.24
N VAL A 126 -9.40 5.90 -21.47
CA VAL A 126 -10.15 5.40 -22.62
C VAL A 126 -11.18 4.37 -22.17
N ARG A 127 -12.26 4.29 -22.95
CA ARG A 127 -13.24 3.21 -22.86
C ARG A 127 -13.00 2.23 -24.01
N THR A 128 -12.90 0.96 -23.68
CA THR A 128 -12.73 -0.12 -24.67
C THR A 128 -14.08 -0.59 -25.24
N ASP A 129 -14.06 -1.39 -26.31
CA ASP A 129 -15.26 -1.99 -26.91
C ASP A 129 -16.02 -2.92 -25.95
N ASP A 130 -15.33 -3.53 -24.98
CA ASP A 130 -15.90 -4.32 -23.88
C ASP A 130 -16.21 -3.47 -22.62
N ASP A 131 -16.34 -2.15 -22.81
CA ASP A 131 -16.72 -1.14 -21.81
C ASP A 131 -15.79 -1.01 -20.59
N ARG A 132 -14.57 -1.55 -20.67
CA ARG A 132 -13.53 -1.37 -19.65
C ARG A 132 -12.99 0.05 -19.68
N LEU A 133 -12.67 0.59 -18.50
CA LEU A 133 -11.99 1.87 -18.33
C LEU A 133 -10.52 1.61 -17.98
N ILE A 134 -9.62 2.14 -18.81
CA ILE A 134 -8.17 1.95 -18.68
C ILE A 134 -7.42 3.21 -19.09
N SER A 135 -6.18 3.34 -18.64
CA SER A 135 -5.26 4.41 -19.04
C SER A 135 -4.39 3.97 -20.22
N GLN A 136 -4.36 4.78 -21.29
CA GLN A 136 -3.59 4.50 -22.50
C GLN A 136 -2.65 5.63 -22.85
N ARG A 137 -1.47 5.25 -23.36
CA ARG A 137 -0.45 6.20 -23.80
C ARG A 137 -0.86 6.89 -25.10
N ILE A 138 -0.48 8.16 -25.23
CA ILE A 138 -0.66 8.99 -26.41
C ILE A 138 0.71 9.33 -26.98
N ASN A 139 0.83 9.22 -28.31
CA ASN A 139 1.96 9.75 -29.05
C ASN A 139 1.51 11.02 -29.77
N TRP A 140 1.94 12.18 -29.28
CA TRP A 140 1.64 13.49 -29.88
C TRP A 140 2.52 13.78 -31.09
N ASP A 141 1.94 14.32 -32.16
CA ASP A 141 2.65 14.58 -33.42
C ASP A 141 3.77 15.63 -33.25
N ASP A 142 3.52 16.64 -32.41
CA ASP A 142 4.40 17.80 -32.19
C ASP A 142 5.22 17.70 -30.89
N GLY A 143 5.29 16.53 -30.27
CA GLY A 143 5.93 16.32 -28.97
C GLY A 143 5.08 16.80 -27.77
N VAL A 144 5.63 16.66 -26.56
CA VAL A 144 4.90 16.88 -25.30
C VAL A 144 5.13 18.26 -24.68
N GLU A 145 6.32 18.84 -24.83
CA GLU A 145 6.67 20.12 -24.20
C GLU A 145 6.39 21.30 -25.14
N HIS A 146 5.61 22.27 -24.67
CA HIS A 146 5.18 23.42 -25.47
C HIS A 146 5.34 24.74 -24.69
N GLN A 147 5.40 25.85 -25.43
CA GLN A 147 5.33 27.19 -24.86
C GLN A 147 3.95 27.80 -25.16
N ALA A 148 3.28 28.30 -24.12
CA ALA A 148 2.01 28.98 -24.25
C ALA A 148 2.19 30.34 -24.96
N GLY A 149 1.39 30.55 -26.01
CA GLY A 149 1.32 31.79 -26.77
C GLY A 149 0.39 32.82 -26.14
N GLU A 150 -0.32 33.56 -26.99
CA GLU A 150 -1.39 34.47 -26.55
C GLU A 150 -2.63 33.68 -26.08
N PRO A 151 -3.48 34.25 -25.20
CA PRO A 151 -4.70 33.59 -24.74
C PRO A 151 -5.61 33.12 -25.87
N GLY A 152 -6.12 31.90 -25.75
CA GLY A 152 -6.93 31.20 -26.74
C GLY A 152 -6.72 29.69 -26.72
N ASP A 153 -7.49 28.98 -27.55
CA ASP A 153 -7.44 27.53 -27.62
C ASP A 153 -6.45 27.07 -28.70
N VAL A 154 -5.60 26.12 -28.35
CA VAL A 154 -4.65 25.47 -29.27
C VAL A 154 -4.96 23.98 -29.31
N SER A 155 -5.20 23.43 -30.50
CA SER A 155 -5.47 22.00 -30.67
C SER A 155 -4.22 21.23 -31.09
N TYR A 156 -3.99 20.11 -30.44
CA TYR A 156 -2.92 19.17 -30.72
C TYR A 156 -3.48 17.84 -31.19
N HIS A 157 -2.74 17.16 -32.06
CA HIS A 157 -3.12 15.87 -32.62
C HIS A 157 -2.08 14.82 -32.26
N GLY A 158 -2.54 13.59 -32.09
CA GLY A 158 -1.71 12.44 -31.82
C GLY A 158 -2.47 11.15 -32.05
N VAL A 159 -1.89 10.04 -31.62
CA VAL A 159 -2.51 8.71 -31.73
C VAL A 159 -2.34 7.93 -30.43
N ILE A 160 -3.33 7.11 -30.09
CA ILE A 160 -3.16 6.12 -29.02
C ILE A 160 -2.06 5.14 -29.43
N ASP A 161 -1.09 4.92 -28.54
CA ASP A 161 0.08 4.11 -28.80
C ASP A 161 -0.29 2.68 -29.23
N GLY A 162 0.42 2.15 -30.22
CA GLY A 162 0.13 0.84 -30.81
C GLY A 162 -1.21 0.73 -31.56
N SER A 163 -1.87 1.85 -31.89
CA SER A 163 -3.16 1.87 -32.60
C SER A 163 -3.21 2.87 -33.76
N THR A 164 -4.35 2.95 -34.46
CA THR A 164 -4.65 3.98 -35.47
C THR A 164 -5.71 4.98 -35.00
N ILE A 165 -6.03 5.00 -33.70
CA ILE A 165 -7.05 5.89 -33.15
C ILE A 165 -6.44 7.28 -32.96
N GLU A 166 -6.94 8.24 -33.72
CA GLU A 166 -6.54 9.65 -33.62
C GLU A 166 -7.09 10.26 -32.32
N VAL A 167 -6.24 11.03 -31.65
CA VAL A 167 -6.55 11.76 -30.42
C VAL A 167 -6.38 13.24 -30.71
N THR A 168 -7.29 14.05 -30.18
CA THR A 168 -7.18 15.51 -30.18
C THR A 168 -7.20 16.00 -28.74
N GLY A 169 -6.21 16.80 -28.38
CA GLY A 169 -6.17 17.53 -27.11
C GLY A 169 -6.29 19.02 -27.35
N THR A 170 -6.95 19.73 -26.44
CA THR A 170 -7.07 21.18 -26.48
C THR A 170 -6.35 21.78 -25.29
N VAL A 171 -5.55 22.80 -25.56
CA VAL A 171 -4.89 23.62 -24.55
C VAL A 171 -5.57 24.97 -24.51
N HIS A 172 -6.18 25.29 -23.39
CA HIS A 172 -6.74 26.60 -23.08
C HIS A 172 -5.64 27.51 -22.53
N VAL A 173 -5.11 28.39 -23.37
CA VAL A 173 -4.15 29.41 -22.92
C VAL A 173 -4.93 30.56 -22.28
N VAL A 174 -4.66 30.83 -21.01
CA VAL A 174 -5.34 31.87 -20.21
C VAL A 174 -4.37 32.97 -19.77
N ASP A 175 -4.88 34.14 -19.43
CA ASP A 175 -4.09 35.31 -19.02
C ASP A 175 -3.67 35.32 -17.53
N HIS A 176 -3.92 34.21 -16.83
CA HIS A 176 -3.58 34.01 -15.43
C HIS A 176 -2.83 32.68 -15.24
N ASP A 177 -2.29 32.43 -14.04
CA ASP A 177 -1.73 31.12 -13.70
C ASP A 177 -2.88 30.14 -13.39
N PRO A 178 -3.12 29.10 -14.20
CA PRO A 178 -4.18 28.12 -13.93
C PRO A 178 -3.88 27.25 -12.71
N ASN A 179 -2.62 27.19 -12.29
CA ASN A 179 -2.17 26.50 -11.10
C ASN A 179 -1.91 27.47 -9.94
N ALA A 180 -2.54 28.66 -9.97
CA ALA A 180 -2.44 29.64 -8.91
C ALA A 180 -2.71 28.97 -7.54
N PRO A 181 -1.77 29.09 -6.58
CA PRO A 181 -1.94 28.48 -5.27
C PRO A 181 -3.22 28.96 -4.56
N VAL A 182 -3.98 28.02 -4.03
CA VAL A 182 -5.06 28.29 -3.06
C VAL A 182 -4.56 28.13 -1.63
N ASP A 183 -5.39 28.50 -0.66
CA ASP A 183 -5.10 28.22 0.74
C ASP A 183 -5.04 26.71 0.99
N ALA A 184 -3.84 26.22 1.27
CA ALA A 184 -3.56 24.82 1.56
C ALA A 184 -3.77 24.46 3.05
N ALA A 185 -4.23 25.41 3.87
CA ALA A 185 -4.49 25.15 5.28
C ALA A 185 -5.59 24.08 5.44
N PRO A 186 -5.32 23.02 6.24
CA PRO A 186 -6.35 22.02 6.51
C PRO A 186 -7.46 22.61 7.38
N LYS A 187 -8.67 22.06 7.25
CA LYS A 187 -9.83 22.43 8.07
C LYS A 187 -9.66 21.97 9.52
N VAL A 188 -9.07 20.79 9.70
CA VAL A 188 -8.73 20.20 11.00
C VAL A 188 -7.31 19.65 10.92
N LYS A 189 -6.55 19.72 12.00
CA LYS A 189 -5.17 19.21 12.05
C LYS A 189 -5.13 17.90 12.80
N ALA A 190 -4.44 16.90 12.24
CA ALA A 190 -4.18 15.66 12.96
C ALA A 190 -3.37 15.95 14.22
N LEU A 191 -3.72 15.31 15.34
CA LEU A 191 -2.84 15.27 16.49
C LEU A 191 -1.76 14.21 16.25
N PRO A 192 -0.49 14.46 16.63
CA PRO A 192 0.60 13.53 16.41
C PRO A 192 0.36 12.15 17.04
N ILE A 193 0.73 11.08 16.34
CA ILE A 193 0.50 9.71 16.80
C ILE A 193 1.33 9.35 18.04
N ASP A 194 2.49 9.98 18.20
CA ASP A 194 3.38 9.84 19.35
C ASP A 194 2.83 10.49 20.63
N HIS A 195 1.67 11.16 20.56
CA HIS A 195 0.89 11.60 21.72
C HIS A 195 -0.19 10.59 22.15
N VAL A 196 -0.36 9.49 21.41
CA VAL A 196 -1.35 8.44 21.69
C VAL A 196 -0.67 7.16 22.18
N ARG A 197 -1.22 6.53 23.22
CA ARG A 197 -0.75 5.22 23.72
C ARG A 197 -1.92 4.27 23.82
N LEU A 198 -1.81 3.11 23.17
CA LEU A 198 -2.73 2.01 23.42
C LEU A 198 -2.44 1.39 24.79
N THR A 199 -3.49 0.99 25.51
CA THR A 199 -3.36 0.43 26.86
C THR A 199 -4.19 -0.84 27.02
N GLY A 200 -3.96 -1.59 28.10
CA GLY A 200 -4.71 -2.80 28.41
C GLY A 200 -4.29 -4.01 27.59
N GLU A 201 -5.17 -5.02 27.54
CA GLU A 201 -4.91 -6.35 26.98
C GLU A 201 -5.69 -6.60 25.67
N GLY A 202 -6.23 -5.54 25.06
CA GLY A 202 -6.92 -5.60 23.77
C GLY A 202 -6.01 -6.03 22.64
N PHE A 203 -6.58 -6.56 21.55
CA PHE A 203 -5.79 -7.21 20.50
C PHE A 203 -4.83 -6.24 19.80
N LEU A 204 -5.23 -4.99 19.55
CA LEU A 204 -4.34 -3.98 18.96
C LEU A 204 -3.10 -3.71 19.84
N ALA A 205 -3.29 -3.56 21.16
CA ALA A 205 -2.20 -3.36 22.10
C ALA A 205 -1.29 -4.61 22.18
N ARG A 206 -1.88 -5.83 22.15
CA ARG A 206 -1.10 -7.07 22.10
C ARG A 206 -0.29 -7.20 20.81
N ASN A 207 -0.84 -6.80 19.67
CA ASN A 207 -0.12 -6.82 18.38
C ASN A 207 1.08 -5.85 18.42
N GLN A 208 0.90 -4.64 18.95
CA GLN A 208 2.01 -3.70 19.18
C GLN A 208 3.09 -4.30 20.09
N ALA A 209 2.70 -4.91 21.20
CA ALA A 209 3.63 -5.51 22.14
C ALA A 209 4.43 -6.67 21.51
N ARG A 210 3.77 -7.54 20.71
CA ARG A 210 4.45 -8.63 19.98
C ARG A 210 5.43 -8.08 18.94
N ARG A 211 5.03 -7.06 18.18
CA ARG A 211 5.92 -6.44 17.19
C ARG A 211 7.12 -5.77 17.85
N ILE A 212 6.94 -5.05 18.96
CA ILE A 212 8.07 -4.48 19.73
C ILE A 212 8.99 -5.57 20.25
N ALA A 213 8.44 -6.69 20.73
CA ALA A 213 9.24 -7.82 21.21
C ALA A 213 10.09 -8.42 20.08
N TYR A 214 9.52 -8.60 18.89
CA TYR A 214 10.24 -9.04 17.68
C TYR A 214 11.33 -8.04 17.28
N LEU A 215 11.02 -6.75 17.18
CA LEU A 215 11.98 -5.71 16.78
C LEU A 215 13.25 -5.69 17.66
N LYS A 216 13.14 -6.08 18.94
CA LYS A 216 14.31 -6.17 19.84
C LYS A 216 15.24 -7.35 19.53
N THR A 217 14.78 -8.40 18.85
CA THR A 217 15.58 -9.60 18.56
C THR A 217 16.37 -9.48 17.26
N VAL A 218 16.03 -8.51 16.40
CA VAL A 218 16.62 -8.30 15.09
C VAL A 218 18.11 -7.98 15.19
N ASP A 219 18.91 -8.62 14.34
CA ASP A 219 20.33 -8.31 14.18
C ASP A 219 20.51 -7.07 13.28
N ASP A 220 20.83 -5.93 13.89
CA ASP A 220 20.98 -4.67 13.16
C ASP A 220 22.16 -4.69 12.17
N ASP A 221 23.19 -5.52 12.43
CA ASP A 221 24.31 -5.66 11.50
C ASP A 221 23.92 -6.47 10.26
N GLN A 222 22.94 -7.38 10.37
CA GLN A 222 22.34 -8.07 9.23
C GLN A 222 21.63 -7.09 8.30
N LEU A 223 20.85 -6.14 8.83
CA LEU A 223 20.20 -5.09 8.04
C LEU A 223 21.20 -4.23 7.26
N LEU A 224 22.41 -4.07 7.79
CA LEU A 224 23.45 -3.21 7.22
C LEU A 224 24.41 -3.96 6.27
N VAL A 225 24.31 -5.29 6.16
CA VAL A 225 25.32 -6.13 5.49
C VAL A 225 25.49 -5.78 4.01
N GLU A 226 24.38 -5.58 3.29
CA GLU A 226 24.40 -5.28 1.86
C GLU A 226 24.82 -3.82 1.58
N PHE A 227 24.44 -2.88 2.45
CA PHE A 227 24.90 -1.48 2.41
C PHE A 227 26.42 -1.36 2.59
N ARG A 228 26.96 -2.08 3.58
CA ARG A 228 28.40 -2.13 3.83
C ARG A 228 29.14 -2.81 2.68
N THR A 229 28.60 -3.91 2.16
CA THR A 229 29.17 -4.60 0.99
C THR A 229 29.23 -3.69 -0.24
N ALA A 230 28.14 -2.99 -0.57
CA ALA A 230 28.08 -2.10 -1.74
C ALA A 230 29.01 -0.89 -1.63
N SER A 231 29.14 -0.32 -0.43
CA SER A 231 30.03 0.82 -0.14
C SER A 231 31.50 0.42 0.05
N GLY A 232 31.78 -0.86 0.35
CA GLY A 232 33.12 -1.39 0.62
C GLY A 232 33.57 -1.24 2.07
N LEU A 233 32.62 -1.09 3.01
CA LEU A 233 32.87 -1.09 4.45
C LEU A 233 32.93 -2.53 5.01
N ASP A 234 33.49 -2.68 6.20
CA ASP A 234 33.52 -3.97 6.92
C ASP A 234 32.10 -4.39 7.31
N THR A 235 31.69 -5.60 6.89
CA THR A 235 30.36 -6.17 7.18
C THR A 235 30.22 -6.67 8.62
N LYS A 236 31.30 -6.62 9.42
CA LYS A 236 31.37 -7.11 10.81
C LYS A 236 31.06 -8.60 10.97
N GLY A 237 31.15 -9.37 9.87
CA GLY A 237 30.81 -10.79 9.86
C GLY A 237 29.31 -11.07 10.04
N ALA A 238 28.45 -10.08 9.76
CA ALA A 238 27.01 -10.24 9.82
C ALA A 238 26.51 -11.33 8.85
N PRO A 239 25.42 -12.05 9.19
CA PRO A 239 24.77 -12.93 8.25
C PRO A 239 24.22 -12.14 7.05
N LEU A 240 24.03 -12.83 5.93
CA LEU A 240 23.41 -12.24 4.73
C LEU A 240 21.92 -12.03 4.98
N MET A 241 21.33 -11.07 4.28
CA MET A 241 19.88 -10.90 4.22
C MET A 241 19.24 -12.06 3.44
N ILE A 242 17.94 -12.27 3.67
CA ILE A 242 17.12 -13.30 3.01
C ILE A 242 16.02 -12.64 2.16
N GLY A 243 15.25 -13.45 1.42
CA GLY A 243 14.08 -13.00 0.66
C GLY A 243 14.46 -11.94 -0.38
N TRP A 244 13.65 -10.89 -0.49
CA TRP A 244 13.89 -9.84 -1.49
C TRP A 244 15.03 -8.88 -1.12
N ASP A 245 15.62 -9.04 0.05
CA ASP A 245 16.86 -8.37 0.47
C ASP A 245 18.12 -9.23 0.28
N ALA A 246 17.98 -10.48 -0.19
CA ALA A 246 19.12 -11.36 -0.45
C ALA A 246 20.14 -10.72 -1.43
N PRO A 247 21.44 -11.12 -1.38
CA PRO A 247 22.49 -10.48 -2.18
C PRO A 247 22.26 -10.50 -3.70
N ASP A 248 21.56 -11.53 -4.18
CA ASP A 248 21.18 -11.72 -5.58
C ASP A 248 19.87 -11.03 -5.97
N SER A 249 19.08 -10.57 -4.99
CA SER A 249 17.88 -9.77 -5.23
C SER A 249 18.21 -8.30 -5.53
N LEU A 250 17.42 -7.69 -6.41
CA LEU A 250 17.56 -6.31 -6.85
C LEU A 250 16.74 -5.31 -6.04
N LEU A 251 15.92 -5.77 -5.08
CA LEU A 251 15.15 -4.90 -4.18
C LEU A 251 15.87 -4.61 -2.84
N ARG A 252 17.03 -5.24 -2.61
CA ARG A 252 17.77 -5.14 -1.34
C ARG A 252 17.98 -3.71 -0.84
N GLY A 253 17.86 -3.54 0.46
CA GLY A 253 17.82 -2.28 1.18
C GLY A 253 16.39 -1.80 1.52
N HIS A 254 15.36 -2.32 0.86
CA HIS A 254 13.99 -1.85 1.10
C HIS A 254 13.50 -2.22 2.51
N THR A 255 13.79 -3.44 2.97
CA THR A 255 13.40 -3.90 4.30
C THR A 255 14.13 -3.13 5.39
N THR A 256 15.39 -2.78 5.16
CA THR A 256 16.13 -1.92 6.09
C THR A 256 15.46 -0.55 6.24
N GLY A 257 14.97 0.03 5.15
CA GLY A 257 14.17 1.25 5.21
C GLY A 257 12.93 1.12 6.11
N HIS A 258 12.16 0.03 5.90
CA HIS A 258 11.00 -0.31 6.74
C HIS A 258 11.36 -0.52 8.22
N PHE A 259 12.49 -1.17 8.53
CA PHE A 259 12.94 -1.33 9.92
C PHE A 259 13.26 -0.01 10.61
N ILE A 260 13.78 0.98 9.88
CA ILE A 260 14.03 2.32 10.44
C ILE A 260 12.70 2.99 10.82
N SER A 261 11.71 2.97 9.92
CA SER A 261 10.35 3.45 10.22
C SER A 261 9.74 2.67 11.38
N ALA A 262 9.81 1.33 11.38
CA ALA A 262 9.28 0.49 12.44
C ALA A 262 9.92 0.76 13.79
N TYR A 263 11.24 0.97 13.87
CA TYR A 263 11.91 1.37 15.11
C TYR A 263 11.47 2.76 15.58
N ALA A 264 11.38 3.73 14.68
CA ALA A 264 10.95 5.09 15.01
C ALA A 264 9.51 5.11 15.55
N LEU A 265 8.59 4.41 14.87
CA LEU A 265 7.19 4.28 15.26
C LEU A 265 7.02 3.46 16.55
N ALA A 266 7.77 2.37 16.72
CA ALA A 266 7.77 1.59 17.95
C ALA A 266 8.26 2.42 19.14
N TYR A 267 9.29 3.24 18.96
CA TYR A 267 9.74 4.19 19.98
C TYR A 267 8.66 5.23 20.28
N ALA A 268 8.05 5.84 19.26
CA ALA A 268 6.92 6.75 19.45
C ALA A 268 5.77 6.09 20.22
N ALA A 269 5.42 4.84 19.93
CA ALA A 269 4.31 4.14 20.57
C ALA A 269 4.59 3.67 22.00
N SER A 270 5.87 3.55 22.41
CA SER A 270 6.24 2.88 23.68
C SER A 270 7.20 3.64 24.58
N GLY A 271 7.99 4.57 24.05
CA GLY A 271 9.13 5.19 24.73
C GLY A 271 10.28 4.23 25.02
N ASP A 272 10.38 3.10 24.31
CA ASP A 272 11.40 2.09 24.58
C ASP A 272 12.81 2.51 24.11
N GLU A 273 13.65 2.88 25.07
CA GLU A 273 15.05 3.31 24.82
C GLU A 273 15.93 2.23 24.16
N THR A 274 15.59 0.94 24.29
CA THR A 274 16.33 -0.13 23.59
C THR A 274 16.08 -0.06 22.09
N ILE A 275 14.81 0.14 21.70
CA ILE A 275 14.44 0.35 20.30
C ILE A 275 15.10 1.63 19.76
N LYS A 276 15.08 2.72 20.53
CA LYS A 276 15.74 3.97 20.13
C LYS A 276 17.24 3.77 19.88
N ALA A 277 17.93 3.03 20.74
CA ALA A 277 19.35 2.75 20.57
C ALA A 277 19.65 1.95 19.28
N LYS A 278 18.77 1.00 18.91
CA LYS A 278 18.87 0.24 17.65
C LYS A 278 18.66 1.15 16.44
N LEU A 279 17.64 2.02 16.48
CA LEU A 279 17.40 3.04 15.46
C LEU A 279 18.63 3.93 15.23
N ASP A 280 19.15 4.51 16.31
CA ASP A 280 20.30 5.42 16.25
C ASP A 280 21.53 4.71 15.65
N TYR A 281 21.77 3.44 16.03
CA TYR A 281 22.87 2.63 15.49
C TYR A 281 22.76 2.38 13.98
N VAL A 282 21.57 2.03 13.49
CA VAL A 282 21.33 1.80 12.06
C VAL A 282 21.51 3.10 11.27
N VAL A 283 20.96 4.21 11.77
CA VAL A 283 21.09 5.53 11.12
C VAL A 283 22.55 5.99 11.06
N ASP A 284 23.29 5.89 12.16
CA ASP A 284 24.71 6.27 12.18
C ASP A 284 25.55 5.43 11.21
N SER A 285 25.24 4.13 11.12
CA SER A 285 25.88 3.22 10.16
C SER A 285 25.54 3.58 8.71
N LEU A 286 24.30 3.96 8.39
CA LEU A 286 23.92 4.43 7.06
C LEU A 286 24.58 5.76 6.71
N ALA A 287 24.79 6.64 7.69
CA ALA A 287 25.56 7.86 7.50
C ALA A 287 27.03 7.56 7.15
N GLU A 288 27.64 6.53 7.75
CA GLU A 288 28.97 6.02 7.36
C GLU A 288 28.98 5.48 5.92
N VAL A 289 27.96 4.70 5.56
CA VAL A 289 27.78 4.17 4.19
C VAL A 289 27.67 5.30 3.17
N GLN A 290 26.83 6.32 3.42
CA GLN A 290 26.66 7.46 2.51
C GLN A 290 27.98 8.23 2.32
N ARG A 291 28.76 8.41 3.39
CA ARG A 291 30.11 9.01 3.31
C ARG A 291 31.09 8.14 2.50
N ALA A 292 31.03 6.83 2.65
CA ALA A 292 31.88 5.89 1.92
C ALA A 292 31.57 5.91 0.41
N PHE A 293 30.28 5.95 0.02
CA PHE A 293 29.90 6.14 -1.39
C PHE A 293 30.42 7.47 -1.94
N ALA A 294 30.24 8.58 -1.21
CA ALA A 294 30.70 9.89 -1.66
C ALA A 294 32.23 9.98 -1.86
N ALA A 295 33.01 9.12 -1.21
CA ALA A 295 34.47 9.04 -1.38
C ALA A 295 34.91 8.12 -2.55
N LYS A 296 34.00 7.32 -3.12
CA LYS A 296 34.29 6.30 -4.12
C LYS A 296 34.18 6.88 -5.54
N PRO A 297 35.15 6.63 -6.44
CA PRO A 297 35.04 7.06 -7.84
C PRO A 297 33.80 6.46 -8.52
N GLY A 298 33.08 7.28 -9.27
CA GLY A 298 31.89 6.86 -10.04
C GLY A 298 30.56 6.93 -9.29
N PHE A 299 30.54 7.49 -8.08
CA PHE A 299 29.32 7.73 -7.30
C PHE A 299 29.09 9.22 -7.10
N HIS A 300 27.83 9.63 -7.05
CA HIS A 300 27.46 11.02 -6.86
C HIS A 300 27.18 11.31 -5.36
N PRO A 301 27.54 12.52 -4.87
CA PRO A 301 27.27 12.90 -3.48
C PRO A 301 25.79 12.74 -3.10
N GLY A 302 25.54 12.24 -1.89
CA GLY A 302 24.19 12.03 -1.34
C GLY A 302 23.56 10.68 -1.67
N PHE A 303 24.15 9.90 -2.59
CA PHE A 303 23.69 8.54 -2.90
C PHE A 303 23.73 7.61 -1.68
N LEU A 304 22.65 6.86 -1.47
CA LEU A 304 22.53 5.82 -0.46
C LEU A 304 21.67 4.68 -0.97
N SER A 305 22.21 3.46 -0.96
CA SER A 305 21.49 2.22 -1.28
C SER A 305 22.33 0.99 -0.86
N ALA A 306 21.71 -0.19 -0.81
CA ALA A 306 22.37 -1.49 -0.66
C ALA A 306 22.97 -2.02 -1.99
N TYR A 307 22.99 -1.19 -3.03
CA TYR A 307 23.61 -1.45 -4.32
C TYR A 307 24.18 -0.17 -4.94
N SER A 308 24.83 -0.29 -6.10
CA SER A 308 25.38 0.85 -6.84
C SER A 308 24.32 1.64 -7.64
N GLU A 309 24.65 2.84 -8.13
CA GLU A 309 23.76 3.67 -8.98
C GLU A 309 23.28 2.98 -10.28
N ARG A 310 23.86 1.84 -10.67
CA ARG A 310 23.53 1.08 -11.89
C ARG A 310 22.02 0.91 -12.14
N GLN A 311 21.21 0.55 -11.14
CA GLN A 311 19.79 0.32 -11.39
C GLN A 311 19.06 1.60 -11.82
N PHE A 312 19.48 2.75 -11.31
CA PHE A 312 18.98 4.05 -11.73
C PHE A 312 19.45 4.38 -13.16
N ASP A 313 20.72 4.11 -13.48
CA ASP A 313 21.26 4.28 -14.84
C ASP A 313 20.51 3.43 -15.88
N GLU A 314 20.11 2.22 -15.51
CA GLU A 314 19.39 1.30 -16.38
C GLU A 314 17.89 1.61 -16.46
N LEU A 315 17.28 2.13 -15.38
CA LEU A 315 15.90 2.63 -15.43
C LEU A 315 15.77 3.82 -16.39
N GLU A 316 16.74 4.72 -16.41
CA GLU A 316 16.80 5.83 -17.38
C GLU A 316 16.92 5.34 -18.83
N LYS A 317 17.31 4.08 -19.05
CA LYS A 317 17.31 3.41 -20.36
C LYS A 317 16.14 2.44 -20.54
N TYR A 318 15.14 2.53 -19.66
CA TYR A 318 13.93 1.73 -19.66
C TYR A 318 14.18 0.21 -19.53
N ALA A 319 15.21 -0.19 -18.78
CA ALA A 319 15.41 -1.60 -18.46
C ALA A 319 14.19 -2.15 -17.71
N PRO A 320 13.53 -3.21 -18.21
CA PRO A 320 12.30 -3.72 -17.60
C PRO A 320 12.61 -4.64 -16.42
N TYR A 321 11.60 -4.89 -15.59
CA TYR A 321 11.63 -5.98 -14.63
C TYR A 321 11.72 -7.35 -15.34
N PRO A 322 12.52 -8.32 -14.86
CA PRO A 322 13.35 -8.31 -13.63
C PRO A 322 14.81 -7.88 -13.84
N THR A 323 15.17 -7.23 -14.96
CA THR A 323 16.56 -6.75 -15.22
C THR A 323 17.01 -5.75 -14.14
N ILE A 324 16.07 -4.93 -13.68
CA ILE A 324 16.13 -4.08 -12.49
C ILE A 324 14.86 -4.29 -11.67
N TRP A 325 14.86 -3.87 -10.42
CA TRP A 325 13.69 -3.97 -9.55
C TRP A 325 13.51 -2.70 -8.71
N ALA A 326 12.53 -1.88 -9.11
CA ALA A 326 11.99 -0.74 -8.38
C ALA A 326 13.04 0.08 -7.57
N PRO A 327 14.06 0.68 -8.21
CA PRO A 327 15.14 1.35 -7.49
C PRO A 327 14.67 2.57 -6.69
N TYR A 328 13.68 3.30 -7.20
CA TYR A 328 13.10 4.43 -6.47
C TYR A 328 12.14 4.00 -5.36
N TYR A 329 11.47 2.84 -5.46
CA TYR A 329 10.72 2.26 -4.33
C TYR A 329 11.66 1.95 -3.16
N THR A 330 12.81 1.35 -3.44
CA THR A 330 13.81 1.01 -2.41
C THR A 330 14.31 2.28 -1.74
N LEU A 331 14.67 3.29 -2.54
CA LEU A 331 15.12 4.58 -2.04
C LEU A 331 14.04 5.29 -1.22
N HIS A 332 12.78 5.17 -1.62
CA HIS A 332 11.63 5.68 -0.86
C HIS A 332 11.59 5.08 0.55
N LYS A 333 11.70 3.76 0.72
CA LYS A 333 11.65 3.15 2.06
C LYS A 333 12.78 3.65 2.96
N ILE A 334 13.98 3.80 2.41
CA ILE A 334 15.13 4.35 3.14
C ILE A 334 14.86 5.81 3.53
N LEU A 335 14.37 6.63 2.59
CA LEU A 335 14.10 8.04 2.81
C LEU A 335 12.97 8.26 3.84
N ALA A 336 11.88 7.52 3.72
CA ALA A 336 10.76 7.54 4.67
C ALA A 336 11.24 7.16 6.08
N GLY A 337 11.99 6.06 6.22
CA GLY A 337 12.58 5.66 7.49
C GLY A 337 13.47 6.74 8.12
N LEU A 338 14.33 7.39 7.34
CA LEU A 338 15.17 8.48 7.85
C LEU A 338 14.34 9.70 8.31
N ILE A 339 13.26 10.02 7.59
CA ILE A 339 12.34 11.10 7.98
C ILE A 339 11.60 10.72 9.27
N ASP A 340 11.12 9.49 9.40
CA ASP A 340 10.46 8.99 10.60
C ASP A 340 11.41 8.99 11.81
N ALA A 341 12.67 8.60 11.61
CA ALA A 341 13.69 8.65 12.66
C ALA A 341 13.90 10.07 13.20
N TYR A 342 13.84 11.09 12.33
CA TYR A 342 13.87 12.48 12.75
C TYR A 342 12.57 12.87 13.47
N ASN A 343 11.40 12.63 12.86
CA ASN A 343 10.11 13.08 13.37
C ASN A 343 9.76 12.46 14.74
N TYR A 344 10.05 11.17 14.94
CA TYR A 344 9.60 10.42 16.12
C TYR A 344 10.69 10.19 17.17
N ALA A 345 11.97 10.27 16.79
CA ALA A 345 13.09 10.05 17.71
C ALA A 345 14.08 11.23 17.80
N GLY A 346 13.83 12.33 17.08
CA GLY A 346 14.69 13.52 17.08
C GLY A 346 16.08 13.27 16.51
N ASN A 347 16.23 12.29 15.61
CA ASN A 347 17.54 11.90 15.08
C ASN A 347 18.01 12.88 13.97
N GLU A 348 18.83 13.86 14.36
CA GLU A 348 19.40 14.88 13.45
C GLU A 348 20.34 14.28 12.39
N THR A 349 21.02 13.17 12.69
CA THR A 349 21.84 12.46 11.69
C THR A 349 20.96 11.92 10.57
N ALA A 350 19.78 11.40 10.90
CA ALA A 350 18.84 10.90 9.91
C ALA A 350 18.39 12.02 8.96
N LEU A 351 18.08 13.21 9.48
CA LEU A 351 17.70 14.37 8.67
C LEU A 351 18.83 14.82 7.73
N ASP A 352 20.08 14.86 8.20
CA ASP A 352 21.24 15.19 7.36
C ASP A 352 21.42 14.20 6.21
N VAL A 353 21.30 12.90 6.48
CA VAL A 353 21.37 11.84 5.45
C VAL A 353 20.21 11.96 4.47
N ALA A 354 18.98 12.14 4.96
CA ALA A 354 17.78 12.31 4.15
C ALA A 354 17.86 13.54 3.24
N SER A 355 18.30 14.68 3.76
CA SER A 355 18.50 15.92 2.99
C SER A 355 19.44 15.70 1.80
N LYS A 356 20.53 14.95 2.00
CA LYS A 356 21.50 14.64 0.93
C LYS A 356 20.95 13.65 -0.09
N VAL A 357 20.11 12.70 0.33
CA VAL A 357 19.37 11.84 -0.61
C VAL A 357 18.44 12.70 -1.47
N GLY A 358 17.68 13.63 -0.87
CA GLY A 358 16.82 14.56 -1.60
C GLY A 358 17.57 15.41 -2.62
N ASP A 359 18.76 15.91 -2.25
CA ASP A 359 19.63 16.66 -3.18
C ASP A 359 20.12 15.77 -4.33
N TRP A 360 20.52 14.52 -4.06
CA TRP A 360 20.96 13.57 -5.08
C TRP A 360 19.83 13.25 -6.07
N VAL A 361 18.60 13.03 -5.58
CA VAL A 361 17.44 12.76 -6.45
C VAL A 361 17.16 13.96 -7.36
N TYR A 362 17.17 15.18 -6.80
CA TYR A 362 17.00 16.40 -7.61
C TYR A 362 18.08 16.52 -8.68
N ASP A 363 19.36 16.48 -8.29
CA ASP A 363 20.50 16.69 -9.19
C ASP A 363 20.57 15.63 -10.30
N ARG A 364 19.95 14.46 -10.10
CA ARG A 364 19.83 13.38 -11.08
C ARG A 364 18.64 13.58 -12.00
N LEU A 365 17.42 13.60 -11.45
CA LEU A 365 16.18 13.61 -12.23
C LEU A 365 15.93 14.94 -12.95
N SER A 366 16.41 16.07 -12.41
CA SER A 366 16.20 17.39 -13.02
C SER A 366 16.91 17.58 -14.37
N LYS A 367 17.69 16.58 -14.82
CA LYS A 367 18.39 16.58 -16.11
C LYS A 367 17.66 15.76 -17.17
N LEU A 368 16.62 15.03 -16.81
CA LEU A 368 15.86 14.18 -17.71
C LEU A 368 14.71 14.97 -18.34
N PRO A 369 14.43 14.83 -19.65
CA PRO A 369 13.24 15.40 -20.27
C PRO A 369 11.95 14.84 -19.66
N HIS A 370 10.86 15.61 -19.73
CA HIS A 370 9.57 15.18 -19.18
C HIS A 370 9.11 13.84 -19.75
N GLU A 371 9.25 13.65 -21.06
CA GLU A 371 8.86 12.41 -21.74
C GLU A 371 9.59 11.18 -21.17
N GLN A 372 10.87 11.33 -20.82
CA GLN A 372 11.66 10.25 -20.24
C GLN A 372 11.18 9.89 -18.84
N LEU A 373 10.83 10.89 -18.02
CA LEU A 373 10.26 10.67 -16.69
C LEU A 373 8.93 9.92 -16.76
N GLN A 374 8.00 10.36 -17.61
CA GLN A 374 6.71 9.69 -17.80
C GLN A 374 6.87 8.24 -18.29
N ASN A 375 7.82 8.01 -19.20
CA ASN A 375 8.14 6.65 -19.64
C ASN A 375 8.61 5.79 -18.47
N MET A 376 9.54 6.28 -17.64
CA MET A 376 10.02 5.56 -16.46
C MET A 376 8.88 5.21 -15.50
N TRP A 377 8.06 6.18 -15.12
CA TRP A 377 6.99 6.02 -14.12
C TRP A 377 5.83 5.14 -14.56
N SER A 378 5.62 5.02 -15.87
CA SER A 378 4.59 4.16 -16.45
C SER A 378 4.99 2.68 -16.57
N MET A 379 6.25 2.32 -16.30
CA MET A 379 6.75 0.94 -16.39
C MET A 379 6.24 0.08 -15.22
N TYR A 380 5.80 -1.13 -15.54
CA TYR A 380 5.41 -2.12 -14.53
C TYR A 380 6.60 -2.55 -13.66
N ILE A 381 6.48 -2.38 -12.34
CA ILE A 381 7.48 -2.69 -11.29
C ILE A 381 8.81 -1.95 -11.42
N ALA A 382 9.49 -1.98 -12.56
CA ALA A 382 10.76 -1.28 -12.75
C ALA A 382 10.62 0.24 -12.51
N GLY A 383 9.51 0.81 -12.94
CA GLY A 383 9.13 2.21 -12.76
C GLY A 383 8.55 2.55 -11.40
N GLU A 384 8.35 1.56 -10.52
CA GLU A 384 7.75 1.80 -9.21
C GLU A 384 8.69 2.65 -8.34
N PHE A 385 8.12 3.75 -7.82
CA PHE A 385 8.82 4.69 -6.95
C PHE A 385 8.18 4.82 -5.56
N GLY A 386 7.13 4.05 -5.26
CA GLY A 386 6.35 4.19 -4.03
C GLY A 386 5.94 5.65 -3.78
N GLY A 387 6.17 6.15 -2.56
CA GLY A 387 5.87 7.52 -2.13
C GLY A 387 7.09 8.45 -2.17
N MET A 388 7.93 8.39 -3.21
CA MET A 388 9.05 9.34 -3.36
C MET A 388 8.56 10.81 -3.37
N ASN A 389 7.43 11.08 -4.03
CA ASN A 389 6.80 12.40 -4.03
C ASN A 389 6.34 12.82 -2.62
N GLU A 390 5.73 11.91 -1.85
CA GLU A 390 5.37 12.12 -0.44
C GLU A 390 6.61 12.45 0.40
N SER A 391 7.63 11.59 0.36
CA SER A 391 8.82 11.72 1.19
C SER A 391 9.60 12.99 0.90
N LEU A 392 9.72 13.39 -0.37
CA LEU A 392 10.42 14.62 -0.76
C LEU A 392 9.61 15.88 -0.41
N ALA A 393 8.28 15.84 -0.49
CA ALA A 393 7.42 16.94 -0.04
C ALA A 393 7.49 17.11 1.48
N ASN A 394 7.47 16.00 2.24
CA ASN A 394 7.66 16.02 3.70
C ASN A 394 9.07 16.52 4.08
N LEU A 395 10.10 16.09 3.36
CA LEU A 395 11.47 16.56 3.57
C LEU A 395 11.60 18.07 3.28
N TYR A 396 10.91 18.59 2.26
CA TYR A 396 10.82 20.03 2.03
C TYR A 396 10.14 20.76 3.18
N ALA A 397 9.05 20.21 3.74
CA ALA A 397 8.37 20.80 4.89
C ALA A 397 9.30 20.96 6.11
N ILE A 398 10.24 20.01 6.29
CA ILE A 398 11.23 20.04 7.39
C ILE A 398 12.40 20.97 7.06
N THR A 399 12.98 20.87 5.86
CA THR A 399 14.26 21.52 5.52
C THR A 399 14.10 22.90 4.86
N SER A 400 12.92 23.19 4.30
CA SER A 400 12.66 24.32 3.41
C SER A 400 13.59 24.39 2.19
N ASN A 401 14.26 23.28 1.80
CA ASN A 401 15.16 23.26 0.65
C ASN A 401 14.36 23.10 -0.67
N PRO A 402 14.32 24.12 -1.55
CA PRO A 402 13.47 24.10 -2.74
C PRO A 402 13.82 22.98 -3.73
N LYS A 403 15.03 22.42 -3.68
CA LYS A 403 15.40 21.24 -4.47
C LYS A 403 14.51 20.04 -4.15
N HIS A 404 14.14 19.85 -2.88
CA HIS A 404 13.33 18.71 -2.46
C HIS A 404 11.90 18.81 -2.99
N LEU A 405 11.29 19.99 -2.93
CA LEU A 405 9.97 20.21 -3.53
C LEU A 405 10.01 20.08 -5.06
N ALA A 406 11.05 20.61 -5.69
CA ALA A 406 11.22 20.46 -7.14
C ALA A 406 11.40 18.98 -7.53
N ALA A 407 12.17 18.20 -6.76
CA ALA A 407 12.31 16.77 -6.98
C ALA A 407 11.01 16.00 -6.78
N ALA A 408 10.20 16.36 -5.76
CA ALA A 408 8.91 15.71 -5.52
C ALA A 408 7.98 15.77 -6.75
N ARG A 409 7.98 16.91 -7.46
CA ARG A 409 7.18 17.12 -8.68
C ARG A 409 7.68 16.32 -9.89
N LEU A 410 8.94 15.87 -9.91
CA LEU A 410 9.49 15.06 -11.02
C LEU A 410 8.92 13.63 -11.04
N PHE A 411 8.16 13.25 -10.00
CA PHE A 411 7.47 11.96 -9.88
C PHE A 411 5.98 12.03 -10.25
N ASP A 412 5.50 13.15 -10.80
CA ASP A 412 4.14 13.20 -11.36
C ASP A 412 4.01 12.16 -12.47
N ASN A 413 2.97 11.33 -12.40
CA ASN A 413 2.76 10.17 -13.27
C ASN A 413 1.42 10.28 -14.00
N ASP A 414 1.46 10.69 -15.26
CA ASP A 414 0.26 10.95 -16.07
C ASP A 414 -0.64 9.72 -16.21
N ARG A 415 -0.04 8.52 -16.24
CA ARG A 415 -0.79 7.26 -16.35
C ARG A 415 -1.86 7.12 -15.28
N LEU A 416 -1.55 7.57 -14.06
CA LEU A 416 -2.46 7.58 -12.91
C LEU A 416 -3.25 8.89 -12.82
N MET A 417 -2.56 10.02 -12.88
CA MET A 417 -3.10 11.31 -12.47
C MET A 417 -4.00 11.95 -13.52
N VAL A 418 -3.79 11.70 -14.82
CA VAL A 418 -4.63 12.27 -15.87
C VAL A 418 -6.06 11.71 -15.81
N PRO A 419 -6.29 10.38 -15.75
CA PRO A 419 -7.63 9.84 -15.54
C PRO A 419 -8.33 10.40 -14.29
N MET A 420 -7.60 10.58 -13.19
CA MET A 420 -8.16 11.15 -11.97
C MET A 420 -8.61 12.61 -12.15
N ARG A 421 -7.82 13.44 -12.84
CA ARG A 421 -8.22 14.82 -13.19
C ARG A 421 -9.43 14.84 -14.11
N GLN A 422 -9.55 13.85 -15.00
CA GLN A 422 -10.73 13.64 -15.84
C GLN A 422 -11.94 13.09 -15.07
N HIS A 423 -11.79 12.76 -13.78
CA HIS A 423 -12.80 12.09 -12.94
C HIS A 423 -13.26 10.76 -13.56
N VAL A 424 -12.31 9.99 -14.08
CA VAL A 424 -12.51 8.65 -14.64
C VAL A 424 -11.74 7.63 -13.83
N ASP A 425 -12.45 6.64 -13.28
CA ASP A 425 -11.83 5.48 -12.66
C ASP A 425 -11.26 4.54 -13.73
N ALA A 426 -10.00 4.76 -14.07
CA ALA A 426 -9.24 3.95 -15.02
C ALA A 426 -8.20 3.06 -14.32
N LEU A 427 -8.45 2.68 -13.07
CA LEU A 427 -7.50 1.91 -12.25
C LEU A 427 -7.33 0.47 -12.70
N GLY A 428 -8.31 -0.10 -13.42
CA GLY A 428 -8.27 -1.50 -13.82
C GLY A 428 -7.02 -1.86 -14.64
N GLY A 429 -6.31 -2.89 -14.18
CA GLY A 429 -5.02 -3.33 -14.73
C GLY A 429 -3.80 -2.58 -14.18
N MET A 430 -3.97 -1.66 -13.24
CA MET A 430 -2.84 -1.03 -12.52
C MET A 430 -2.48 -1.84 -11.27
N HIS A 431 -1.19 -1.91 -10.95
CA HIS A 431 -0.73 -2.50 -9.69
C HIS A 431 -1.14 -1.60 -8.53
N ALA A 432 -1.89 -2.13 -7.56
CA ALA A 432 -2.53 -1.31 -6.53
C ALA A 432 -1.51 -0.57 -5.66
N ASN A 433 -0.63 -1.33 -5.00
CA ASN A 433 0.35 -0.76 -4.07
C ASN A 433 1.43 0.11 -4.75
N GLN A 434 1.73 -0.08 -6.04
CA GLN A 434 2.59 0.82 -6.81
C GLN A 434 2.01 2.25 -6.89
N HIS A 435 0.68 2.38 -6.95
CA HIS A 435 0.00 3.65 -7.26
C HIS A 435 -0.57 4.37 -6.03
N ILE A 436 -1.08 3.65 -5.01
CA ILE A 436 -1.66 4.29 -3.80
C ILE A 436 -0.70 5.29 -3.13
N PRO A 437 0.60 4.98 -2.90
CA PRO A 437 1.54 5.92 -2.29
C PRO A 437 1.74 7.22 -3.09
N GLN A 438 1.63 7.15 -4.42
CA GLN A 438 1.75 8.33 -5.30
C GLN A 438 0.62 9.33 -5.02
N VAL A 439 -0.56 8.81 -4.66
CA VAL A 439 -1.74 9.61 -4.32
C VAL A 439 -1.60 10.27 -2.95
N ILE A 440 -1.00 9.60 -1.96
CA ILE A 440 -0.63 10.24 -0.68
C ILE A 440 0.32 11.41 -0.96
N GLY A 441 1.32 11.20 -1.81
CA GLY A 441 2.24 12.27 -2.21
C GLY A 441 1.57 13.43 -2.95
N SER A 442 0.44 13.22 -3.61
CA SER A 442 -0.37 14.32 -4.16
C SER A 442 -0.91 15.21 -3.05
N VAL A 443 -1.46 14.64 -1.97
CA VAL A 443 -1.92 15.45 -0.82
C VAL A 443 -0.76 16.27 -0.22
N LYS A 444 0.44 15.67 -0.09
CA LYS A 444 1.62 16.39 0.38
C LYS A 444 2.11 17.47 -0.58
N LEU A 445 2.02 17.26 -1.89
CA LEU A 445 2.28 18.31 -2.87
C LEU A 445 1.26 19.45 -2.77
N PHE A 446 -0.03 19.16 -2.53
CA PHE A 446 -1.03 20.20 -2.25
C PHE A 446 -0.67 21.02 -1.01
N GLU A 447 -0.32 20.37 0.11
CA GLU A 447 0.12 21.03 1.34
C GLU A 447 1.24 22.05 1.12
N GLN A 448 2.23 21.69 0.29
CA GLN A 448 3.42 22.52 0.06
C GLN A 448 3.25 23.58 -1.04
N THR A 449 2.24 23.43 -1.90
CA THR A 449 2.16 24.22 -3.14
C THR A 449 0.85 24.97 -3.32
N GLY A 450 -0.22 24.54 -2.65
CA GLY A 450 -1.57 25.07 -2.84
C GLY A 450 -2.17 24.77 -4.21
N VAL A 451 -1.58 23.91 -5.04
CA VAL A 451 -2.10 23.63 -6.39
C VAL A 451 -3.31 22.68 -6.31
N PRO A 452 -4.54 23.12 -6.63
CA PRO A 452 -5.78 22.40 -6.25
C PRO A 452 -5.91 20.98 -6.79
N TYR A 453 -5.48 20.73 -8.03
CA TYR A 453 -5.71 19.44 -8.69
C TYR A 453 -5.07 18.27 -7.92
N TYR A 454 -3.99 18.50 -7.17
CA TYR A 454 -3.35 17.47 -6.37
C TYR A 454 -4.26 16.94 -5.25
N LEU A 455 -5.06 17.81 -4.61
CA LEU A 455 -6.01 17.38 -3.58
C LEU A 455 -7.27 16.76 -4.21
N GLU A 456 -7.74 17.33 -5.32
CA GLU A 456 -8.93 16.85 -6.03
C GLU A 456 -8.74 15.43 -6.58
N GLN A 457 -7.60 15.16 -7.23
CA GLN A 457 -7.29 13.83 -7.76
C GLN A 457 -7.14 12.79 -6.64
N ALA A 458 -6.57 13.18 -5.49
CA ALA A 458 -6.43 12.29 -4.34
C ALA A 458 -7.79 11.94 -3.71
N LYS A 459 -8.68 12.94 -3.59
CA LYS A 459 -10.05 12.71 -3.17
C LYS A 459 -10.80 11.77 -4.12
N PHE A 460 -10.71 12.02 -5.43
CA PHE A 460 -11.37 11.17 -6.43
C PHE A 460 -10.85 9.73 -6.37
N PHE A 461 -9.53 9.52 -6.29
CA PHE A 461 -8.96 8.17 -6.13
C PHE A 461 -9.51 7.44 -4.90
N TYR A 462 -9.53 8.10 -3.75
CA TYR A 462 -10.06 7.52 -2.52
C TYR A 462 -11.54 7.12 -2.69
N GLU A 463 -12.36 7.99 -3.28
CA GLU A 463 -13.77 7.72 -3.56
C GLU A 463 -13.93 6.55 -4.55
N SER A 464 -13.12 6.48 -5.61
CA SER A 464 -13.11 5.35 -6.54
C SER A 464 -12.77 4.04 -5.86
N VAL A 465 -11.64 3.98 -5.14
CA VAL A 465 -11.18 2.74 -4.50
C VAL A 465 -12.18 2.26 -3.44
N THR A 466 -12.60 3.14 -2.53
CA THR A 466 -13.52 2.77 -1.45
C THR A 466 -14.94 2.48 -1.91
N GLY A 467 -15.36 3.05 -3.05
CA GLY A 467 -16.68 2.81 -3.63
C GLY A 467 -16.77 1.54 -4.47
N HIS A 468 -15.68 1.12 -5.13
CA HIS A 468 -15.76 0.14 -6.23
C HIS A 468 -14.71 -0.97 -6.22
N HIS A 469 -13.66 -0.89 -5.38
CA HIS A 469 -12.52 -1.83 -5.46
C HIS A 469 -12.21 -2.55 -4.14
N LEU A 470 -13.08 -2.48 -3.13
CA LEU A 470 -12.84 -3.09 -1.83
C LEU A 470 -13.50 -4.47 -1.66
N TYR A 471 -12.77 -5.37 -1.02
CA TYR A 471 -13.34 -6.50 -0.29
C TYR A 471 -13.95 -5.99 1.04
N ALA A 472 -14.85 -6.78 1.64
CA ALA A 472 -15.60 -6.40 2.84
C ALA A 472 -14.70 -6.10 4.05
N LEU A 473 -13.51 -6.72 4.10
CA LEU A 473 -12.50 -6.46 5.12
C LEU A 473 -11.76 -5.10 4.94
N GLY A 474 -12.05 -4.35 3.88
CA GLY A 474 -11.47 -3.03 3.59
C GLY A 474 -10.18 -3.04 2.75
N GLY A 475 -9.71 -4.23 2.38
CA GLY A 475 -8.57 -4.44 1.47
C GLY A 475 -8.97 -4.39 0.01
N THR A 476 -7.98 -4.22 -0.88
CA THR A 476 -8.18 -4.10 -2.32
C THR A 476 -7.16 -4.92 -3.11
N GLY A 477 -7.50 -5.21 -4.36
CA GLY A 477 -6.65 -5.89 -5.32
C GLY A 477 -6.69 -7.40 -5.26
N GLN A 478 -6.45 -8.02 -6.41
CA GLN A 478 -6.24 -9.47 -6.54
C GLN A 478 -5.01 -9.71 -7.41
N GLY A 479 -4.09 -10.53 -6.92
CA GLY A 479 -2.76 -10.70 -7.49
C GLY A 479 -2.00 -9.36 -7.59
N GLU A 480 -2.16 -8.49 -6.59
CA GLU A 480 -1.58 -7.13 -6.50
C GLU A 480 -2.18 -6.09 -7.46
N MET A 481 -3.16 -6.48 -8.29
CA MET A 481 -3.73 -5.62 -9.32
C MET A 481 -5.10 -5.09 -8.92
N PHE A 482 -5.36 -3.82 -9.24
CA PHE A 482 -6.73 -3.34 -9.40
C PHE A 482 -7.35 -4.02 -10.63
N HIS A 483 -8.61 -4.43 -10.50
CA HIS A 483 -9.42 -4.94 -11.60
C HIS A 483 -10.44 -3.88 -12.02
N GLN A 484 -11.41 -4.21 -12.87
CA GLN A 484 -12.45 -3.23 -13.20
C GLN A 484 -13.30 -2.94 -11.95
N PRO A 485 -13.88 -1.72 -11.85
CA PRO A 485 -14.77 -1.39 -10.75
C PRO A 485 -15.90 -2.42 -10.64
N ASP A 486 -16.29 -2.73 -9.40
CA ASP A 486 -17.38 -3.63 -9.04
C ASP A 486 -17.13 -5.13 -9.39
N GLU A 487 -15.90 -5.54 -9.74
CA GLU A 487 -15.52 -6.96 -9.92
C GLU A 487 -14.90 -7.53 -8.64
N ILE A 488 -15.72 -7.90 -7.63
CA ILE A 488 -15.23 -8.36 -6.33
C ILE A 488 -15.52 -9.85 -6.10
N GLY A 489 -16.78 -10.26 -6.25
CA GLY A 489 -17.26 -11.62 -6.00
C GLY A 489 -16.71 -12.65 -6.97
N ASN A 490 -16.43 -12.25 -8.21
CA ASN A 490 -15.72 -13.11 -9.18
C ASN A 490 -14.22 -13.25 -8.87
N LEU A 491 -13.66 -12.39 -8.02
CA LEU A 491 -12.23 -12.35 -7.69
C LEU A 491 -11.92 -12.84 -6.27
N ILE A 492 -12.86 -13.55 -5.64
CA ILE A 492 -12.64 -14.23 -4.36
C ILE A 492 -11.63 -15.39 -4.55
N PHE A 493 -10.37 -15.15 -4.18
CA PHE A 493 -9.21 -16.03 -4.41
C PHE A 493 -8.18 -15.98 -3.25
N GLU A 494 -7.17 -16.85 -3.32
CA GLU A 494 -6.07 -16.98 -2.34
C GLU A 494 -5.09 -15.81 -2.31
N ASN A 495 -5.02 -15.04 -3.39
CA ASN A 495 -4.10 -13.93 -3.54
C ASN A 495 -4.86 -12.59 -3.60
N THR A 496 -5.80 -12.39 -2.66
CA THR A 496 -6.61 -11.18 -2.57
C THR A 496 -6.13 -10.26 -1.45
N ALA A 497 -6.46 -8.98 -1.56
CA ALA A 497 -6.24 -7.97 -0.53
C ALA A 497 -4.80 -7.96 0.02
N GLU A 498 -3.86 -7.46 -0.78
CA GLU A 498 -2.48 -7.23 -0.33
C GLU A 498 -2.47 -6.25 0.86
N SER A 499 -1.79 -6.59 1.94
CA SER A 499 -1.80 -5.80 3.18
C SER A 499 -1.19 -4.39 3.01
N CYS A 500 -0.18 -4.24 2.16
CA CYS A 500 0.41 -2.92 1.85
C CYS A 500 -0.61 -1.92 1.27
N ALA A 501 -1.53 -2.40 0.44
CA ALA A 501 -2.53 -1.54 -0.18
C ALA A 501 -3.46 -0.94 0.88
N SER A 502 -3.86 -1.74 1.87
CA SER A 502 -4.65 -1.25 3.01
C SER A 502 -3.89 -0.27 3.88
N TYR A 503 -2.62 -0.55 4.21
CA TYR A 503 -1.78 0.39 4.96
C TYR A 503 -1.73 1.77 4.28
N ASN A 504 -1.48 1.82 2.98
CA ASN A 504 -1.40 3.09 2.25
C ASN A 504 -2.77 3.77 2.09
N MET A 505 -3.86 3.01 1.91
CA MET A 505 -5.20 3.58 1.90
C MET A 505 -5.60 4.18 3.26
N LEU A 506 -5.17 3.58 4.38
CA LEU A 506 -5.35 4.15 5.72
C LEU A 506 -4.61 5.47 5.88
N LYS A 507 -3.34 5.54 5.45
CA LYS A 507 -2.58 6.80 5.40
C LYS A 507 -3.33 7.87 4.60
N LEU A 508 -3.79 7.53 3.38
CA LEU A 508 -4.55 8.45 2.54
C LEU A 508 -5.85 8.93 3.21
N ALA A 509 -6.59 8.04 3.87
CA ALA A 509 -7.81 8.38 4.59
C ALA A 509 -7.56 9.39 5.72
N ALA A 510 -6.47 9.23 6.46
CA ALA A 510 -6.08 10.15 7.53
C ALA A 510 -5.70 11.53 6.97
N GLU A 511 -4.98 11.58 5.85
CA GLU A 511 -4.61 12.84 5.20
C GLU A 511 -5.81 13.59 4.63
N LEU A 512 -6.71 12.89 3.92
CA LEU A 512 -7.89 13.52 3.32
C LEU A 512 -8.88 14.05 4.37
N TYR A 513 -8.97 13.42 5.54
CA TYR A 513 -9.85 13.90 6.61
C TYR A 513 -9.49 15.31 7.08
N GLN A 514 -8.21 15.71 7.03
CA GLN A 514 -7.77 17.07 7.38
C GLN A 514 -8.44 18.15 6.50
N TYR A 515 -8.79 17.81 5.26
CA TYR A 515 -9.40 18.69 4.27
C TYR A 515 -10.92 18.48 4.12
N PHE A 516 -11.37 17.24 4.34
CA PHE A 516 -12.74 16.80 4.18
C PHE A 516 -13.20 16.04 5.44
N PRO A 517 -13.40 16.72 6.59
CA PRO A 517 -13.75 16.05 7.83
C PRO A 517 -15.15 15.45 7.76
N GLN A 518 -15.23 14.16 7.40
CA GLN A 518 -16.45 13.37 7.29
C GLN A 518 -16.29 12.02 8.01
N ALA A 519 -17.35 11.55 8.65
CA ALA A 519 -17.35 10.30 9.41
C ALA A 519 -16.93 9.08 8.59
N GLN A 520 -17.23 9.05 7.27
CA GLN A 520 -16.91 7.93 6.38
C GLN A 520 -15.41 7.59 6.33
N TYR A 521 -14.51 8.57 6.50
CA TYR A 521 -13.08 8.28 6.58
C TYR A 521 -12.77 7.51 7.86
N GLY A 522 -13.45 7.81 8.97
CA GLY A 522 -13.36 7.05 10.22
C GLY A 522 -13.95 5.65 10.12
N ASP A 523 -15.06 5.50 9.41
CA ASP A 523 -15.68 4.19 9.18
C ASP A 523 -14.76 3.27 8.37
N TYR A 524 -14.21 3.76 7.25
CA TYR A 524 -13.23 2.99 6.46
C TYR A 524 -11.99 2.61 7.28
N TYR A 525 -11.49 3.55 8.09
CA TYR A 525 -10.28 3.34 8.86
C TYR A 525 -10.49 2.32 9.99
N GLU A 526 -11.60 2.42 10.72
CA GLU A 526 -12.00 1.44 11.74
C GLU A 526 -12.19 0.06 11.12
N LEU A 527 -12.97 -0.05 10.04
CA LEU A 527 -13.22 -1.31 9.33
C LEU A 527 -11.90 -1.97 8.91
N THR A 528 -11.06 -1.26 8.18
CA THR A 528 -9.84 -1.84 7.60
C THR A 528 -8.80 -2.14 8.67
N THR A 529 -8.71 -1.32 9.72
CA THR A 529 -7.78 -1.56 10.82
C THR A 529 -8.14 -2.82 11.59
N LEU A 530 -9.40 -2.98 11.99
CA LEU A 530 -9.82 -4.09 12.85
C LEU A 530 -9.93 -5.41 12.07
N ASN A 531 -10.23 -5.36 10.77
CA ASN A 531 -10.56 -6.56 9.99
C ASN A 531 -9.47 -6.99 9.03
N HIS A 532 -8.61 -6.08 8.58
CA HIS A 532 -7.47 -6.42 7.74
C HIS A 532 -6.15 -6.29 8.51
N ILE A 533 -5.77 -5.07 8.91
CA ILE A 533 -4.42 -4.80 9.45
C ILE A 533 -4.18 -5.48 10.80
N ALA A 534 -5.17 -5.55 11.68
CA ALA A 534 -5.00 -6.25 12.94
C ALA A 534 -4.82 -7.77 12.77
N ALA A 535 -5.24 -8.28 11.62
CA ALA A 535 -5.30 -9.69 11.30
C ALA A 535 -4.09 -10.17 10.47
N THR A 536 -3.14 -9.28 10.16
CA THR A 536 -1.96 -9.53 9.31
C THR A 536 -0.71 -10.01 10.05
N THR A 537 -0.73 -10.09 11.38
CA THR A 537 0.42 -10.58 12.18
C THR A 537 0.12 -11.92 12.84
N ASP A 538 1.19 -12.70 12.98
CA ASP A 538 1.19 -13.91 13.81
C ASP A 538 0.77 -13.64 15.28
N HIS A 539 0.32 -14.69 15.96
CA HIS A 539 -0.08 -14.63 17.37
C HIS A 539 1.10 -14.92 18.33
N VAL A 540 2.32 -14.85 17.83
CA VAL A 540 3.60 -15.04 18.54
C VAL A 540 4.56 -13.89 18.19
N PRO A 541 5.58 -13.58 19.00
CA PRO A 541 6.52 -12.50 18.70
C PRO A 541 7.64 -12.95 17.74
N GLU A 542 7.28 -13.67 16.67
CA GLU A 542 8.24 -14.17 15.65
C GLU A 542 8.34 -13.22 14.46
N GLY A 543 7.38 -12.30 14.33
CA GLY A 543 7.41 -11.22 13.37
C GLY A 543 6.80 -11.59 12.02
N GLY A 544 6.13 -12.74 11.93
CA GLY A 544 5.46 -13.17 10.71
C GLY A 544 4.34 -12.22 10.30
N SER A 545 4.19 -12.05 8.98
CA SER A 545 3.23 -11.13 8.37
C SER A 545 2.47 -11.81 7.23
N LEU A 546 1.20 -11.44 7.05
CA LEU A 546 0.41 -11.83 5.89
C LEU A 546 0.75 -10.95 4.69
N TYR A 547 0.98 -11.60 3.55
CA TYR A 547 1.05 -10.92 2.27
C TYR A 547 -0.36 -10.68 1.70
N PHE A 548 -1.08 -11.77 1.41
CA PHE A 548 -2.45 -11.75 0.92
C PHE A 548 -3.41 -12.21 2.01
N PHE A 549 -4.54 -11.51 2.13
CA PHE A 549 -5.65 -11.96 2.94
C PHE A 549 -6.57 -12.86 2.11
N GLN A 550 -6.38 -14.17 2.23
CA GLN A 550 -7.13 -15.17 1.45
C GLN A 550 -8.65 -15.03 1.66
N THR A 551 -9.44 -14.88 0.58
CA THR A 551 -10.90 -14.71 0.68
C THR A 551 -11.68 -15.91 0.16
N GLN A 552 -11.02 -16.85 -0.52
CA GLN A 552 -11.63 -18.06 -1.08
C GLN A 552 -12.23 -18.98 -0.01
N PRO A 553 -13.24 -19.80 -0.37
CA PRO A 553 -13.77 -20.84 0.50
C PRO A 553 -12.69 -21.75 1.09
N GLY A 554 -12.65 -21.86 2.42
CA GLY A 554 -11.66 -22.68 3.12
C GLY A 554 -10.24 -22.11 3.09
N GLY A 555 -10.10 -20.79 2.85
CA GLY A 555 -8.82 -20.09 2.93
C GLY A 555 -8.18 -20.22 4.30
N GLN A 556 -6.86 -20.03 4.35
CA GLN A 556 -6.07 -20.15 5.57
C GLN A 556 -4.98 -19.07 5.57
N LYS A 557 -4.76 -18.44 6.73
CA LYS A 557 -3.67 -17.46 6.87
C LYS A 557 -2.32 -18.16 6.90
N SER A 558 -1.31 -17.50 6.34
CA SER A 558 0.09 -17.93 6.40
C SER A 558 0.96 -16.72 6.68
N PHE A 559 1.69 -16.75 7.80
CA PHE A 559 2.55 -15.66 8.22
C PHE A 559 4.00 -15.97 7.84
N ASP A 560 4.62 -15.09 7.07
CA ASP A 560 6.02 -15.25 6.63
C ASP A 560 6.90 -14.12 7.17
N VAL A 561 8.18 -14.45 7.39
CA VAL A 561 9.27 -13.52 7.74
C VAL A 561 10.21 -13.29 6.56
N GLU A 562 9.87 -13.80 5.38
CA GLU A 562 10.50 -13.38 4.14
C GLU A 562 10.41 -11.86 4.02
N ASN A 563 11.55 -11.22 3.72
CA ASN A 563 11.71 -9.79 3.52
C ASN A 563 10.98 -9.31 2.25
N SER A 564 9.66 -9.48 2.20
CA SER A 564 8.77 -9.03 1.14
C SER A 564 8.30 -7.58 1.39
N CYS A 565 7.65 -6.95 0.42
CA CYS A 565 7.06 -5.61 0.62
C CYS A 565 6.03 -5.60 1.77
N CYS A 566 5.20 -6.63 1.86
CA CYS A 566 4.17 -6.77 2.90
C CYS A 566 4.77 -7.01 4.27
N HIS A 567 5.81 -7.86 4.37
CA HIS A 567 6.53 -8.00 5.63
C HIS A 567 7.09 -6.65 6.08
N GLY A 568 7.79 -5.93 5.20
CA GLY A 568 8.31 -4.58 5.50
C GLY A 568 7.22 -3.61 5.99
N THR A 569 6.10 -3.54 5.29
CA THR A 569 4.99 -2.64 5.65
C THR A 569 4.32 -3.05 6.95
N ASP A 570 4.14 -4.35 7.18
CA ASP A 570 3.50 -4.87 8.39
C ASP A 570 4.34 -4.67 9.66
N LEU A 571 5.68 -4.53 9.53
CA LEU A 571 6.53 -4.06 10.62
C LEU A 571 6.12 -2.68 11.15
N GLU A 572 5.57 -1.82 10.29
CA GLU A 572 5.08 -0.47 10.63
C GLU A 572 3.60 -0.46 11.01
N SER A 573 2.79 -1.26 10.31
CA SER A 573 1.33 -1.23 10.36
C SER A 573 0.73 -1.21 11.77
N HIS A 574 1.25 -2.03 12.68
CA HIS A 574 0.70 -2.12 14.04
C HIS A 574 0.98 -0.89 14.90
N PHE A 575 1.91 -0.03 14.51
CA PHE A 575 2.13 1.26 15.17
C PHE A 575 1.22 2.36 14.62
N TYR A 576 0.67 2.17 13.42
CA TYR A 576 -0.24 3.11 12.75
C TYR A 576 -1.71 3.01 13.18
N TYR A 577 -2.08 2.08 14.06
CA TYR A 577 -3.47 1.94 14.53
C TYR A 577 -4.09 3.26 15.01
N ALA A 578 -3.30 4.06 15.73
CA ALA A 578 -3.77 5.31 16.31
C ALA A 578 -3.75 6.50 15.33
N GLN A 579 -3.18 6.36 14.14
CA GLN A 579 -3.07 7.46 13.18
C GLN A 579 -4.46 7.98 12.81
N GLY A 580 -4.63 9.30 12.93
CA GLY A 580 -5.92 9.93 12.69
C GLY A 580 -7.00 9.61 13.72
N SER A 581 -6.67 9.12 14.92
CA SER A 581 -7.68 8.94 15.98
C SER A 581 -8.24 10.29 16.46
N TYR A 582 -7.39 11.31 16.48
CA TYR A 582 -7.71 12.63 17.02
C TYR A 582 -7.31 13.74 16.06
N TYR A 583 -8.18 14.74 15.93
CA TYR A 583 -7.92 15.97 15.20
C TYR A 583 -8.35 17.17 16.04
N ALA A 584 -7.79 18.34 15.76
CA ALA A 584 -8.20 19.58 16.40
C ALA A 584 -8.29 20.73 15.40
N ASP A 585 -9.23 21.64 15.64
CA ASP A 585 -9.26 22.96 15.02
C ASP A 585 -9.13 24.07 16.08
N ALA A 586 -9.55 25.28 15.79
CA ALA A 586 -9.50 26.39 16.74
C ALA A 586 -10.38 26.18 18.00
N ASP A 587 -11.54 25.53 17.88
CA ASP A 587 -12.57 25.43 18.94
C ASP A 587 -12.86 24.00 19.41
N ALA A 588 -12.56 22.99 18.59
CA ALA A 588 -12.98 21.62 18.79
C ALA A 588 -11.82 20.61 18.84
N LEU A 589 -12.00 19.57 19.67
CA LEU A 589 -11.31 18.29 19.55
C LEU A 589 -12.26 17.29 18.90
N TYR A 590 -11.74 16.53 17.94
CA TYR A 590 -12.43 15.47 17.22
C TYR A 590 -11.89 14.14 17.71
N VAL A 591 -12.77 13.26 18.20
CA VAL A 591 -12.47 11.86 18.53
C VAL A 591 -13.13 11.00 17.46
N ARG A 592 -12.29 10.44 16.57
CA ARG A 592 -12.73 9.70 15.39
C ARG A 592 -12.64 8.19 15.62
N LEU A 593 -11.56 7.70 16.21
CA LEU A 593 -11.39 6.27 16.51
C LEU A 593 -11.49 6.07 18.02
N TYR A 594 -12.28 5.07 18.43
CA TYR A 594 -12.42 4.70 19.83
C TYR A 594 -11.48 3.54 20.12
N LEU A 595 -10.23 3.87 20.49
CA LEU A 595 -9.19 2.89 20.79
C LEU A 595 -8.90 2.93 22.29
N ASN A 596 -8.81 1.77 22.94
CA ASN A 596 -8.53 1.71 24.37
C ASN A 596 -7.12 2.24 24.67
N GLY A 597 -7.02 3.40 25.31
CA GLY A 597 -5.77 4.15 25.33
C GLY A 597 -5.87 5.56 25.91
N THR A 598 -4.77 6.29 25.79
CA THR A 598 -4.65 7.67 26.28
C THR A 598 -4.16 8.59 25.17
N LEU A 599 -4.62 9.84 25.21
CA LEU A 599 -4.07 10.97 24.47
C LEU A 599 -3.45 11.94 25.48
N ASP A 600 -2.22 12.40 25.22
CA ASP A 600 -1.57 13.48 25.96
C ASP A 600 -0.93 14.49 24.99
N ASP A 601 -1.68 15.53 24.66
CA ASP A 601 -1.32 16.60 23.71
C ASP A 601 -1.61 17.98 24.30
N GLU A 602 -1.00 19.05 23.79
CA GLU A 602 -1.30 20.41 24.24
C GLU A 602 -2.79 20.78 24.09
N ALA A 603 -3.50 20.30 23.07
CA ALA A 603 -4.93 20.52 22.88
C ALA A 603 -5.80 19.75 23.87
N ALA A 604 -5.39 18.55 24.28
CA ALA A 604 -6.20 17.68 25.12
C ALA A 604 -5.39 16.59 25.84
N LYS A 605 -5.86 16.21 27.02
CA LYS A 605 -5.41 15.02 27.74
C LYS A 605 -6.63 14.21 28.19
N LEU A 606 -6.76 12.99 27.68
CA LEU A 606 -7.92 12.14 27.93
C LEU A 606 -7.55 10.65 27.90
N ALA A 607 -8.43 9.83 28.46
CA ALA A 607 -8.40 8.38 28.34
C ALA A 607 -9.67 7.89 27.65
N VAL A 608 -9.53 6.98 26.70
CA VAL A 608 -10.64 6.25 26.07
C VAL A 608 -10.61 4.82 26.59
N HIS A 609 -11.76 4.38 27.08
CA HIS A 609 -12.00 3.05 27.59
C HIS A 609 -13.00 2.34 26.68
N VAL A 610 -12.55 1.27 26.04
CA VAL A 610 -13.37 0.38 25.23
C VAL A 610 -12.84 -1.04 25.41
N ASP A 611 -13.75 -2.00 25.52
CA ASP A 611 -13.39 -3.42 25.49
C ASP A 611 -13.62 -3.92 24.07
N ASP A 612 -12.64 -4.59 23.48
CA ASP A 612 -12.77 -5.15 22.14
C ASP A 612 -13.94 -6.14 22.06
N LEU A 613 -14.27 -6.81 23.18
CA LEU A 613 -15.42 -7.71 23.28
C LEU A 613 -16.75 -6.96 23.49
N ALA A 614 -16.73 -5.67 23.79
CA ALA A 614 -17.92 -4.85 23.91
C ALA A 614 -17.71 -3.48 23.24
N PRO A 615 -17.45 -3.44 21.92
CA PRO A 615 -17.13 -2.21 21.19
C PRO A 615 -18.28 -1.19 21.22
N GLU A 616 -19.49 -1.64 21.55
CA GLU A 616 -20.67 -0.81 21.71
C GLU A 616 -20.63 0.12 22.93
N HIS A 617 -19.75 -0.14 23.91
CA HIS A 617 -19.62 0.65 25.12
C HIS A 617 -18.29 1.40 25.15
N VAL A 618 -18.34 2.72 24.90
CA VAL A 618 -17.16 3.59 24.94
C VAL A 618 -17.30 4.58 26.08
N ARG A 619 -16.25 4.72 26.89
CA ARG A 619 -16.14 5.80 27.88
C ARG A 619 -14.91 6.65 27.60
N ILE A 620 -15.09 7.97 27.64
CA ILE A 620 -14.04 8.96 27.47
C ILE A 620 -13.94 9.78 28.76
N ASP A 621 -12.82 9.64 29.45
CA ASP A 621 -12.49 10.43 30.64
C ASP A 621 -11.57 11.58 30.23
N VAL A 622 -12.05 12.82 30.40
CA VAL A 622 -11.31 14.03 30.02
C VAL A 622 -10.57 14.57 31.25
N GLU A 623 -9.24 14.45 31.27
CA GLU A 623 -8.42 15.10 32.31
C GLU A 623 -8.35 16.61 32.04
N ARG A 624 -8.10 16.97 30.78
CA ARG A 624 -8.00 18.36 30.32
C ARG A 624 -8.45 18.48 28.87
N LEU A 625 -9.22 19.51 28.55
CA LEU A 625 -9.50 19.88 27.17
C LEU A 625 -9.40 21.39 27.00
N ALA A 626 -8.41 21.82 26.20
CA ALA A 626 -8.20 23.24 25.90
C ALA A 626 -9.24 23.79 24.90
N LYS A 627 -10.13 22.94 24.40
CA LYS A 627 -11.17 23.21 23.41
C LYS A 627 -12.54 23.33 24.08
N ASN A 628 -13.43 24.12 23.50
CA ASN A 628 -14.78 24.29 24.03
C ASN A 628 -15.73 23.19 23.54
N THR A 629 -15.44 22.63 22.37
CA THR A 629 -16.27 21.64 21.70
C THR A 629 -15.58 20.27 21.66
N LEU A 630 -16.34 19.22 21.96
CA LEU A 630 -15.94 17.82 21.72
C LEU A 630 -16.80 17.28 20.58
N ARG A 631 -16.15 16.82 19.51
CA ARG A 631 -16.79 16.18 18.35
C ARG A 631 -16.51 14.68 18.37
N LEU A 632 -17.56 13.87 18.31
CA LEU A 632 -17.52 12.43 18.52
C LEU A 632 -18.11 11.75 17.27
N ARG A 633 -17.36 10.86 16.62
CA ARG A 633 -17.89 10.10 15.47
C ARG A 633 -19.03 9.20 15.92
N VAL A 634 -20.12 9.15 15.15
CA VAL A 634 -21.11 8.07 15.26
C VAL A 634 -20.78 7.04 14.18
N PRO A 635 -20.31 5.84 14.53
CA PRO A 635 -19.90 4.85 13.54
C PRO A 635 -21.04 4.44 12.61
N GLY A 636 -20.74 4.23 11.32
CA GLY A 636 -21.75 3.81 10.33
C GLY A 636 -22.48 2.52 10.70
N TRP A 637 -21.78 1.56 11.33
CA TRP A 637 -22.36 0.27 11.75
C TRP A 637 -23.41 0.40 12.87
N SER A 638 -23.52 1.55 13.55
CA SER A 638 -24.53 1.76 14.60
C SER A 638 -25.89 2.22 14.04
N ALA A 639 -26.04 2.29 12.70
CA ALA A 639 -27.21 2.84 12.01
C ALA A 639 -27.57 4.26 12.49
N GLY A 640 -26.55 5.03 12.89
CA GLY A 640 -26.70 6.37 13.46
C GLY A 640 -27.23 6.40 14.89
N LYS A 641 -27.58 5.26 15.52
CA LYS A 641 -28.08 5.25 16.89
C LYS A 641 -26.93 5.34 17.89
N VAL A 642 -27.13 6.13 18.93
CA VAL A 642 -26.20 6.28 20.05
C VAL A 642 -26.93 6.88 21.24
N ALA A 643 -26.76 6.29 22.42
CA ALA A 643 -27.12 6.91 23.68
C ALA A 643 -25.88 7.54 24.30
N VAL A 644 -26.04 8.74 24.86
CA VAL A 644 -24.93 9.53 25.40
C VAL A 644 -25.20 9.84 26.86
N LYS A 645 -24.21 9.62 27.72
CA LYS A 645 -24.22 10.12 29.10
C LYS A 645 -23.04 11.06 29.31
N VAL A 646 -23.26 12.09 30.12
CA VAL A 646 -22.20 13.02 30.55
C VAL A 646 -22.22 13.09 32.06
N ASN A 647 -21.09 12.79 32.70
CA ASN A 647 -20.96 12.65 34.16
C ASN A 647 -22.03 11.73 34.77
N GLY A 648 -22.29 10.59 34.10
CA GLY A 648 -23.30 9.60 34.48
C GLY A 648 -24.75 10.04 34.28
N GLN A 649 -25.01 11.24 33.74
CA GLN A 649 -26.36 11.71 33.44
C GLN A 649 -26.70 11.47 31.96
N PRO A 650 -27.78 10.73 31.64
CA PRO A 650 -28.17 10.49 30.26
C PRO A 650 -28.69 11.77 29.60
N LEU A 651 -28.24 12.04 28.38
CA LEU A 651 -28.77 13.10 27.54
C LEU A 651 -30.07 12.63 26.87
N GLY A 652 -31.05 13.53 26.74
CA GLY A 652 -32.29 13.22 26.02
C GLY A 652 -32.05 13.09 24.52
N ALA A 653 -32.79 12.22 23.84
CA ALA A 653 -32.64 11.96 22.39
C ALA A 653 -32.67 13.25 21.54
N LEU A 654 -33.57 14.20 21.85
CA LEU A 654 -33.63 15.50 21.16
C LEU A 654 -32.34 16.31 21.27
N VAL A 655 -31.60 16.19 22.38
CA VAL A 655 -30.31 16.87 22.57
C VAL A 655 -29.23 16.20 21.73
N VAL A 656 -29.21 14.88 21.71
CA VAL A 656 -28.28 14.09 20.89
C VAL A 656 -28.52 14.37 19.40
N ASP A 657 -29.78 14.34 18.96
CA ASP A 657 -30.13 14.60 17.56
C ASP A 657 -29.82 16.03 17.14
N ALA A 658 -30.04 17.02 18.02
CA ALA A 658 -29.66 18.41 17.76
C ALA A 658 -28.13 18.63 17.71
N ALA A 659 -27.35 17.73 18.32
CA ALA A 659 -25.89 17.77 18.27
C ALA A 659 -25.32 17.09 17.03
N ARG A 660 -26.13 16.35 16.25
CA ARG A 660 -25.68 15.73 15.00
C ARG A 660 -25.35 16.80 13.98
N THR A 661 -24.24 16.57 13.31
CA THR A 661 -23.72 17.45 12.27
C THR A 661 -23.82 16.77 10.91
N ASP A 662 -23.77 17.57 9.84
CA ASP A 662 -23.84 17.06 8.47
C ASP A 662 -22.65 16.12 8.13
N SER A 663 -21.56 16.18 8.90
CA SER A 663 -20.40 15.29 8.77
C SER A 663 -20.59 13.91 9.43
N GLY A 664 -21.73 13.62 10.06
CA GLY A 664 -22.00 12.34 10.74
C GLY A 664 -21.46 12.25 12.17
N GLU A 665 -21.02 13.36 12.74
CA GLU A 665 -20.46 13.45 14.10
C GLU A 665 -21.47 14.11 15.06
N LEU A 666 -21.34 13.85 16.36
CA LEU A 666 -21.98 14.64 17.41
C LEU A 666 -21.05 15.79 17.81
N ALA A 667 -21.56 17.01 17.96
CA ALA A 667 -20.79 18.15 18.44
C ALA A 667 -21.40 18.71 19.73
N PHE A 668 -20.69 18.58 20.84
CA PHE A 668 -21.13 19.10 22.13
C PHE A 668 -20.22 20.23 22.60
N THR A 669 -20.81 21.37 22.97
CA THR A 669 -20.09 22.42 23.71
C THR A 669 -20.27 22.20 25.21
N ALA A 670 -19.26 22.53 26.01
CA ALA A 670 -19.35 22.41 27.47
C ALA A 670 -20.57 23.20 28.02
N GLY A 671 -20.73 24.45 27.56
CA GLY A 671 -21.82 25.33 28.00
C GLY A 671 -23.22 24.80 27.66
N ALA A 672 -23.42 24.19 26.48
CA ALA A 672 -24.72 23.61 26.11
C ALA A 672 -25.13 22.44 27.01
N LEU A 673 -24.14 21.76 27.61
CA LEU A 673 -24.35 20.68 28.57
C LEU A 673 -24.35 21.14 30.03
N GLY A 674 -24.28 22.46 30.28
CA GLY A 674 -24.24 23.03 31.62
C GLY A 674 -22.91 22.81 32.36
N LEU A 675 -21.84 22.46 31.64
CA LEU A 675 -20.49 22.33 32.17
C LEU A 675 -19.78 23.69 32.12
N ALA A 676 -18.96 23.98 33.14
CA ALA A 676 -18.07 25.15 33.12
C ALA A 676 -16.92 24.98 32.11
N SER A 677 -16.44 23.74 31.97
CA SER A 677 -15.43 23.26 31.03
C SER A 677 -15.55 21.73 30.92
N TRP A 678 -14.87 21.13 29.95
CA TRP A 678 -14.78 19.67 29.82
C TRP A 678 -13.78 19.02 30.81
N ASP A 679 -12.91 19.81 31.45
CA ASP A 679 -11.94 19.31 32.42
C ASP A 679 -12.62 18.50 33.55
N GLY A 680 -12.17 17.26 33.74
CA GLY A 680 -12.70 16.32 34.72
C GLY A 680 -14.05 15.69 34.34
N ALA A 681 -14.56 15.94 33.13
CA ALA A 681 -15.81 15.34 32.67
C ALA A 681 -15.60 13.90 32.15
N SER A 682 -16.64 13.10 32.22
CA SER A 682 -16.74 11.77 31.59
C SER A 682 -17.87 11.77 30.58
N VAL A 683 -17.61 11.21 29.40
CA VAL A 683 -18.62 10.94 28.37
C VAL A 683 -18.72 9.44 28.16
N GLU A 684 -19.94 8.89 28.19
CA GLU A 684 -20.21 7.50 27.83
C GLU A 684 -21.05 7.49 26.55
N LEU A 685 -20.66 6.65 25.60
CA LEU A 685 -21.35 6.39 24.35
C LEU A 685 -21.75 4.92 24.32
N ASP A 686 -23.05 4.68 24.18
CA ASP A 686 -23.64 3.36 24.05
C ASP A 686 -24.21 3.23 22.63
N PHE A 687 -23.57 2.43 21.78
CA PHE A 687 -24.00 2.13 20.40
C PHE A 687 -24.89 0.88 20.37
N GLU A 688 -25.55 0.64 19.24
CA GLU A 688 -26.36 -0.58 19.01
C GLU A 688 -25.71 -1.37 17.85
N PRO A 689 -24.94 -2.43 18.13
CA PRO A 689 -24.35 -3.27 17.10
C PRO A 689 -25.39 -4.24 16.55
N HIS A 690 -25.39 -4.44 15.24
CA HIS A 690 -26.30 -5.33 14.51
C HIS A 690 -25.53 -6.24 13.57
N MET A 691 -26.12 -7.39 13.25
CA MET A 691 -25.68 -8.20 12.12
C MET A 691 -26.00 -7.51 10.80
N HIS A 692 -25.01 -7.42 9.93
CA HIS A 692 -25.14 -6.89 8.58
C HIS A 692 -24.58 -7.88 7.56
N LEU A 693 -25.17 -7.90 6.36
CA LEU A 693 -24.69 -8.67 5.23
C LEU A 693 -24.11 -7.69 4.21
N ALA A 694 -22.83 -7.85 3.88
CA ALA A 694 -22.15 -7.08 2.85
C ALA A 694 -22.03 -7.91 1.56
N PRO A 695 -23.02 -7.86 0.66
CA PRO A 695 -22.98 -8.61 -0.60
C PRO A 695 -21.92 -8.05 -1.55
N THR A 696 -21.32 -8.93 -2.34
CA THR A 696 -20.45 -8.48 -3.43
C THR A 696 -21.28 -7.89 -4.58
N PRO A 697 -20.81 -6.82 -5.24
CA PRO A 697 -21.58 -6.11 -6.26
C PRO A 697 -21.92 -6.95 -7.51
N ASP A 698 -21.00 -7.80 -7.96
CA ASP A 698 -21.12 -8.65 -9.16
C ASP A 698 -21.66 -10.05 -8.87
N ARG A 699 -21.62 -10.52 -7.62
CA ARG A 699 -22.21 -11.79 -7.17
C ARG A 699 -23.00 -11.60 -5.86
N PRO A 700 -24.19 -10.98 -5.90
CA PRO A 700 -24.93 -10.59 -4.70
C PRO A 700 -25.40 -11.77 -3.84
N GLU A 701 -25.34 -13.01 -4.34
CA GLU A 701 -25.53 -14.21 -3.52
C GLU A 701 -24.37 -14.52 -2.57
N LEU A 702 -23.19 -13.93 -2.79
CA LEU A 702 -22.02 -14.03 -1.92
C LEU A 702 -21.93 -12.78 -1.05
N ALA A 703 -21.90 -12.94 0.27
CA ALA A 703 -21.80 -11.84 1.21
C ALA A 703 -20.87 -12.16 2.38
N ALA A 704 -20.20 -11.13 2.90
CA ALA A 704 -19.58 -11.19 4.21
C ALA A 704 -20.65 -10.94 5.29
N VAL A 705 -20.43 -11.52 6.47
CA VAL A 705 -21.28 -11.29 7.65
C VAL A 705 -20.52 -10.35 8.59
N GLU A 706 -21.17 -9.29 9.02
CA GLU A 706 -20.57 -8.27 9.90
C GLU A 706 -21.37 -8.15 11.19
N TRP A 707 -20.73 -7.84 12.31
CA TRP A 707 -21.38 -7.47 13.56
C TRP A 707 -20.68 -6.27 14.19
N GLY A 708 -21.38 -5.14 14.27
CA GLY A 708 -20.78 -3.88 14.70
C GLY A 708 -19.57 -3.54 13.81
N PRO A 709 -18.36 -3.29 14.37
CA PRO A 709 -17.17 -2.98 13.58
C PRO A 709 -16.45 -4.22 13.00
N TYR A 710 -16.91 -5.45 13.29
CA TYR A 710 -16.19 -6.68 12.94
C TYR A 710 -16.80 -7.39 11.73
N VAL A 711 -15.96 -7.71 10.76
CA VAL A 711 -16.23 -8.72 9.73
C VAL A 711 -15.97 -10.09 10.35
N LEU A 712 -16.94 -10.98 10.21
CA LEU A 712 -16.93 -12.32 10.76
C LEU A 712 -16.71 -13.35 9.65
N ALA A 713 -15.82 -14.32 9.89
CA ALA A 713 -15.63 -15.44 9.00
C ALA A 713 -16.14 -16.75 9.61
N ALA A 714 -16.73 -17.60 8.76
CA ALA A 714 -17.20 -18.91 9.16
C ALA A 714 -16.03 -19.91 9.22
N LEU A 715 -15.83 -20.59 10.35
CA LEU A 715 -14.79 -21.60 10.50
C LEU A 715 -15.21 -22.91 9.81
N SER A 716 -14.46 -23.32 8.79
CA SER A 716 -14.71 -24.55 8.04
C SER A 716 -13.56 -24.91 7.11
N GLU A 717 -13.20 -26.19 7.06
CA GLU A 717 -12.25 -26.75 6.08
C GLU A 717 -12.87 -26.97 4.69
N SER A 718 -14.17 -26.72 4.51
CA SER A 718 -14.83 -26.88 3.21
C SER A 718 -14.23 -25.94 2.18
N THR A 719 -13.93 -26.45 0.98
CA THR A 719 -13.54 -25.63 -0.18
C THR A 719 -14.73 -25.25 -1.08
N ASP A 720 -15.94 -25.71 -0.74
CA ASP A 720 -17.19 -25.27 -1.37
C ASP A 720 -17.82 -24.14 -0.55
N TYR A 721 -18.38 -23.13 -1.23
CA TYR A 721 -19.14 -22.05 -0.57
C TYR A 721 -20.23 -22.58 0.35
N LEU A 722 -20.18 -22.17 1.61
CA LEU A 722 -21.16 -22.52 2.64
C LEU A 722 -22.50 -21.79 2.40
N ASP A 723 -23.60 -22.53 2.43
CA ASP A 723 -24.94 -21.96 2.39
C ASP A 723 -25.36 -21.50 3.79
N VAL A 724 -25.71 -20.23 3.93
CA VAL A 724 -26.13 -19.61 5.19
C VAL A 724 -27.48 -18.95 4.98
N PRO A 725 -28.60 -19.62 5.31
CA PRO A 725 -29.93 -19.04 5.21
C PRO A 725 -30.11 -17.85 6.16
N VAL A 726 -30.33 -16.66 5.63
CA VAL A 726 -30.50 -15.43 6.43
C VAL A 726 -31.62 -14.59 5.84
N ASP A 727 -32.57 -14.17 6.67
CA ASP A 727 -33.54 -13.15 6.27
C ASP A 727 -32.83 -11.81 6.19
N GLY A 728 -32.63 -11.28 4.99
CA GLY A 728 -31.94 -9.99 4.77
C GLY A 728 -32.63 -8.80 5.44
N SER A 729 -33.88 -8.92 5.89
CA SER A 729 -34.57 -7.86 6.65
C SER A 729 -34.29 -7.89 8.16
N ASP A 730 -33.79 -9.01 8.69
CA ASP A 730 -33.41 -9.18 10.10
C ASP A 730 -32.29 -10.24 10.25
N PRO A 731 -31.04 -9.91 9.87
CA PRO A 731 -29.93 -10.85 9.97
C PRO A 731 -29.65 -11.29 11.41
N ASP A 732 -29.89 -10.44 12.40
CA ASP A 732 -29.68 -10.73 13.82
C ASP A 732 -30.44 -11.99 14.28
N ALA A 733 -31.63 -12.21 13.74
CA ALA A 733 -32.45 -13.38 14.07
C ALA A 733 -31.75 -14.72 13.75
N ALA A 734 -30.85 -14.76 12.77
CA ALA A 734 -30.17 -15.97 12.33
C ALA A 734 -28.97 -16.38 13.21
N PHE A 735 -28.43 -15.47 14.02
CA PHE A 735 -27.22 -15.69 14.80
C PHE A 735 -27.47 -15.64 16.32
N GLU A 736 -26.65 -16.36 17.07
CA GLU A 736 -26.59 -16.33 18.52
C GLU A 736 -25.14 -16.08 18.96
N ARG A 737 -24.92 -14.98 19.69
CA ARG A 737 -23.61 -14.64 20.24
C ARG A 737 -23.34 -15.44 21.50
N GLU A 738 -22.15 -16.03 21.61
CA GLU A 738 -21.70 -16.69 22.83
C GLU A 738 -21.32 -15.65 23.91
N GLU A 739 -21.87 -15.81 25.12
CA GLU A 739 -21.69 -14.87 26.23
C GLU A 739 -20.21 -14.62 26.55
N GLY A 740 -19.81 -13.35 26.62
CA GLY A 740 -18.45 -12.94 26.95
C GLY A 740 -17.41 -13.16 25.84
N THR A 741 -17.84 -13.42 24.60
CA THR A 741 -16.94 -13.62 23.45
C THR A 741 -17.44 -12.85 22.22
N LEU A 742 -16.66 -12.85 21.14
CA LEU A 742 -17.12 -12.43 19.80
C LEU A 742 -17.38 -13.64 18.89
N THR A 743 -17.68 -14.81 19.45
CA THR A 743 -18.07 -15.98 18.66
C THR A 743 -19.59 -16.01 18.46
N PHE A 744 -20.02 -16.19 17.22
CA PHE A 744 -21.42 -16.26 16.83
C PHE A 744 -21.73 -17.62 16.23
N THR A 745 -22.85 -18.22 16.64
CA THR A 745 -23.34 -19.46 16.07
C THR A 745 -24.52 -19.15 15.15
N HIS A 746 -24.42 -19.57 13.89
CA HIS A 746 -25.57 -19.52 13.00
C HIS A 746 -26.59 -20.62 13.39
N LYS A 747 -27.81 -20.23 13.78
CA LYS A 747 -28.78 -21.11 14.45
C LYS A 747 -29.23 -22.31 13.61
N ALA A 748 -29.35 -22.13 12.29
CA ALA A 748 -29.87 -23.19 11.42
C ALA A 748 -28.80 -24.21 11.00
N THR A 749 -27.54 -23.78 10.84
CA THR A 749 -26.46 -24.64 10.34
C THR A 749 -25.50 -25.09 11.43
N GLY A 750 -25.45 -24.38 12.57
CA GLY A 750 -24.48 -24.59 13.64
C GLY A 750 -23.07 -24.08 13.35
N LEU A 751 -22.86 -23.41 12.22
CA LEU A 751 -21.56 -22.82 11.85
C LEU A 751 -21.13 -21.76 12.87
N LYS A 752 -19.84 -21.74 13.18
CA LYS A 752 -19.22 -20.73 14.05
C LYS A 752 -18.62 -19.62 13.22
N PHE A 753 -18.92 -18.39 13.59
CA PHE A 753 -18.43 -17.16 12.99
C PHE A 753 -17.62 -16.40 14.04
N VAL A 754 -16.43 -15.95 13.66
CA VAL A 754 -15.51 -15.20 14.54
C VAL A 754 -14.90 -14.00 13.79
N PRO A 755 -14.52 -12.92 14.48
CA PRO A 755 -13.79 -11.82 13.88
C PRO A 755 -12.53 -12.30 13.16
N LEU A 756 -12.19 -11.65 12.05
CA LEU A 756 -11.04 -12.01 11.24
C LEU A 756 -9.72 -12.00 12.01
N GLU A 757 -9.56 -11.14 13.02
CA GLU A 757 -8.36 -11.12 13.88
C GLU A 757 -8.18 -12.40 14.71
N GLN A 758 -9.25 -13.11 15.07
CA GLN A 758 -9.15 -14.26 15.99
C GLN A 758 -8.58 -15.49 15.31
N ILE A 759 -8.66 -15.49 13.98
CA ILE A 759 -8.21 -16.58 13.13
C ILE A 759 -6.69 -16.52 13.05
N ASN A 760 -6.04 -17.61 13.44
CA ASN A 760 -4.59 -17.76 13.31
C ASN A 760 -4.26 -18.74 12.18
N GLU A 761 -4.60 -20.02 12.34
CA GLU A 761 -4.30 -21.08 11.37
C GLU A 761 -5.57 -21.86 10.97
N GLU A 762 -6.74 -21.49 11.50
CA GLU A 762 -7.99 -22.13 11.16
C GLU A 762 -8.39 -21.87 9.70
N HIS A 763 -8.96 -22.88 9.03
CA HIS A 763 -9.60 -22.68 7.73
C HIS A 763 -10.92 -21.92 7.88
N TYR A 764 -11.17 -20.96 6.99
CA TYR A 764 -12.30 -20.05 7.11
C TYR A 764 -12.93 -19.66 5.77
N HIS A 765 -14.11 -19.05 5.86
CA HIS A 765 -14.83 -18.43 4.74
C HIS A 765 -15.10 -16.97 5.10
N ALA A 766 -14.42 -16.04 4.44
CA ALA A 766 -14.69 -14.59 4.58
C ALA A 766 -16.03 -14.21 3.93
N TYR A 767 -16.40 -14.93 2.86
CA TYR A 767 -17.66 -14.79 2.16
C TYR A 767 -18.43 -16.10 2.20
N VAL A 768 -19.73 -16.01 2.48
CA VAL A 768 -20.66 -17.15 2.46
C VAL A 768 -21.75 -16.92 1.42
N ARG A 769 -22.44 -17.98 1.03
CA ARG A 769 -23.59 -17.89 0.13
C ARG A 769 -24.86 -17.66 0.93
N VAL A 770 -25.43 -16.48 0.83
CA VAL A 770 -26.69 -16.14 1.50
C VAL A 770 -27.86 -16.65 0.66
N LYS A 771 -28.86 -17.24 1.33
CA LYS A 771 -30.05 -17.83 0.72
C LYS A 771 -31.34 -17.29 1.29
#